data_AF-A0A7Z9PSH0-F1
#
_entry.id   AF-A0A7Z9PSH0-F1
#
_cell.length_a   1.000
_cell.length_b   1.000
_cell.length_c   1.000
_cell.angle_alpha   90.00
_cell.angle_beta   90.00
_cell.angle_gamma   90.00
#
_symmetry.space_group_name_H-M   'P 1'
#
loop_
_entity.id
_entity.type
_entity.pdbx_description
1 polymer ?
#
loop_
_entity_poly.entity_id
_entity_poly.type
_entity_poly.pdbx_seq_one_letter_code
_entity_poly.pdbx_strand_id
1 'polypeptide(L)'
;MLDAGSDPTPEGKLGVTPVDTLVTASRGMPNISRDAVAFEITARDTETEVEIVVSRASGSARSREIGRLNLAPNASQKFVDEDVPEHERFVSYRVEANGFSAVKTKYIVLEKYGPGIVALGPNSQKCRPFSINKKAKDEKGRTVPRYECDLELTGMGSHHLDLYVAASVELPPKIRGFEIDAEHTELDFQLSSYDENHAVCLIETDEECYFDFSAKLGGKEDAQPFRIHVTALDVPPTGASSEFDRLVLSNRAAARKEQANARVDPVSCRAANLEEWIVDDPEHSYRPLILGPDYLDSWCKPDWEADPIISARELPIDPRPERGPGTAPDEFLTARRRLFDFFKSTQDERSPVASTIKYWEHMRDENFRNALSELLSAYESWLESDFDSAAWSDTVAVHAAQATAGVLESSPYAVLLSPFHPVRLAWQCRAQEILEHALNKERKGCPAASMLNPSAFPDCILLPCRTATGNVDRRPFVAITSSSDYWSVMWSTSAVDRLADTDRRNEVLGTELGIEVDGLASGFSAQQVIRSLDEVSRLVAGRSTLKVGISSDSAGSGSCNDGIDGWCSSQLGKEQDPWAAGGARSLRVTDYREPALQPEQSLIASLTARTDSTVKWFTDDIDSPGNAHDLSIVAHLGTMSQDFGREGIRSAIDPTGLTRWRVRKQLASQNKDFIAESRIGEIPSTVDRNSLSGYMLRCVDIIEQRCRDHFDCYVFAPNMGVLDKVVNHSSYTAVSSSNIDAACFFSPTSKAYMWDYELPSYSRRAGENSGYYLLARESEGMLRAVRSALTILGDPSSVPDESISSMLEEISRRGMPTLKRLTAGGSMSLGEIGMLVALRLLQSDFEHANDRPALLPVRESGQALSFVVPADPFKNQFEDLRVALEKRQGERPDLLVLSLGFQAGEPRNLRITPIEVKARRGTLSAPDRKAALGQAQLFGDFLDRLRKQAAESELWSVAWNSLVATLLDYAFRVYGQLDHFMQQSEWAIQHSAALRALTNGGLAIEIDTKGRLIVIDSTNSSAPADTDRDSFNETIVLSHADAFSLLVGSGETVLNGARNHLLDWNLRPSGMPVEVAPRDPDA
;
A
#
# COMPACT_ATOMS: atom_id res chain seq x y z
N MET A 1 53.66 34.80 35.31
CA MET A 1 52.56 35.62 34.78
C MET A 1 52.82 35.84 33.30
N LEU A 2 52.04 35.19 32.45
CA LEU A 2 51.54 35.69 31.17
C LEU A 2 50.49 34.66 30.71
N ASP A 3 49.25 35.13 30.60
CA ASP A 3 48.04 34.40 30.22
C ASP A 3 48.17 33.74 28.84
N ALA A 4 47.83 32.46 28.79
CA ALA A 4 47.35 31.81 27.59
C ALA A 4 45.83 31.69 27.74
N GLY A 5 45.08 32.58 27.08
CA GLY A 5 43.63 32.53 27.03
C GLY A 5 43.16 31.23 26.39
N SER A 6 42.41 30.44 27.16
CA SER A 6 41.61 29.33 26.66
C SER A 6 40.38 29.89 25.97
N ASP A 7 40.23 29.66 24.66
CA ASP A 7 38.96 29.92 23.97
C ASP A 7 37.82 29.10 24.62
N PRO A 8 36.63 29.68 24.83
CA PRO A 8 35.50 28.97 25.41
C PRO A 8 34.95 27.91 24.44
N THR A 9 34.69 26.71 24.96
CA THR A 9 33.94 25.65 24.26
C THR A 9 32.53 26.14 23.92
N PRO A 10 32.02 25.96 22.68
CA PRO A 10 30.69 26.44 22.30
C PRO A 10 29.58 25.68 23.05
N GLU A 11 28.64 26.40 23.68
CA GLU A 11 27.53 25.80 24.45
C GLU A 11 26.22 25.67 23.63
N GLY A 12 26.08 26.39 22.50
CA GLY A 12 24.85 26.39 21.69
C GLY A 12 24.99 25.90 20.24
N LYS A 13 23.88 25.47 19.62
CA LYS A 13 23.80 25.07 18.20
C LYS A 13 22.87 25.99 17.39
N LEU A 14 23.40 26.53 16.30
CA LEU A 14 22.60 27.21 15.27
C LEU A 14 22.04 26.19 14.28
N GLY A 15 20.76 26.33 13.93
CA GLY A 15 20.14 25.64 12.81
C GLY A 15 20.03 26.59 11.61
N VAL A 16 20.49 26.16 10.44
CA VAL A 16 20.31 26.87 9.17
C VAL A 16 19.58 25.95 8.21
N THR A 17 18.37 26.33 7.81
CA THR A 17 17.50 25.55 6.93
C THR A 17 17.30 26.32 5.62
N PRO A 18 17.68 25.78 4.45
CA PRO A 18 17.38 26.42 3.17
C PRO A 18 15.87 26.65 2.98
N VAL A 19 15.50 27.77 2.36
CA VAL A 19 14.11 28.13 2.04
C VAL A 19 14.08 28.58 0.58
N ASP A 20 12.97 28.35 -0.13
CA ASP A 20 12.79 28.71 -1.55
C ASP A 20 13.88 28.15 -2.49
N THR A 21 14.44 26.98 -2.15
CA THR A 21 15.41 26.25 -2.99
C THR A 21 14.70 25.26 -3.90
N LEU A 22 15.12 25.20 -5.18
CA LEU A 22 14.70 24.17 -6.14
C LEU A 22 15.19 22.77 -5.70
N VAL A 23 16.42 22.70 -5.19
CA VAL A 23 17.01 21.44 -4.69
C VAL A 23 17.78 21.71 -3.40
N THR A 24 17.59 20.88 -2.39
CA THR A 24 18.40 20.94 -1.16
C THR A 24 19.70 20.17 -1.32
N ALA A 25 20.77 20.62 -0.67
CA ALA A 25 22.09 20.05 -0.83
C ALA A 25 22.13 18.55 -0.50
N SER A 26 22.68 17.75 -1.41
CA SER A 26 22.81 16.30 -1.27
C SER A 26 24.10 15.80 -1.91
N ARG A 27 24.79 14.86 -1.25
CA ARG A 27 25.92 14.03 -1.75
C ARG A 27 26.78 14.66 -2.87
N GLY A 28 27.43 15.79 -2.58
CA GLY A 28 28.36 16.47 -3.51
C GLY A 28 27.74 17.65 -4.30
N MET A 29 26.42 17.75 -4.37
CA MET A 29 25.70 18.89 -4.93
C MET A 29 25.36 19.95 -3.85
N PRO A 30 25.63 21.24 -4.10
CA PRO A 30 25.12 22.36 -3.29
C PRO A 30 23.58 22.48 -3.33
N ASN A 31 23.01 23.34 -2.48
CA ASN A 31 21.61 23.75 -2.66
C ASN A 31 21.47 24.46 -4.02
N ILE A 32 20.35 24.30 -4.70
CA ILE A 32 20.07 24.95 -5.98
C ILE A 32 18.91 25.92 -5.79
N SER A 33 19.08 27.16 -6.21
CA SER A 33 18.08 28.22 -6.20
C SER A 33 17.96 28.85 -7.59
N ARG A 34 16.81 29.49 -7.87
CA ARG A 34 16.58 30.17 -9.14
C ARG A 34 17.33 31.51 -9.20
N ASP A 35 16.87 32.49 -8.42
CA ASP A 35 17.30 33.89 -8.52
C ASP A 35 18.07 34.41 -7.30
N ALA A 36 17.70 33.95 -6.10
CA ALA A 36 18.20 34.45 -4.82
C ALA A 36 18.49 33.31 -3.84
N VAL A 37 19.28 33.59 -2.80
CA VAL A 37 19.53 32.64 -1.71
C VAL A 37 18.69 33.01 -0.50
N ALA A 38 17.86 32.08 -0.04
CA ALA A 38 17.12 32.23 1.20
C ALA A 38 17.36 31.04 2.15
N PHE A 39 17.43 31.35 3.45
CA PHE A 39 17.46 30.34 4.50
C PHE A 39 16.93 30.90 5.82
N GLU A 40 16.36 30.01 6.62
CA GLU A 40 15.89 30.30 7.97
C GLU A 40 16.97 29.94 8.99
N ILE A 41 17.20 30.85 9.93
CA ILE A 41 18.17 30.70 11.01
C ILE A 41 17.41 30.51 12.32
N THR A 42 17.80 29.51 13.09
CA THR A 42 17.25 29.20 14.42
C THR A 42 18.37 29.10 15.43
N ALA A 43 18.14 29.67 16.62
CA ALA A 43 19.00 29.49 17.79
C ALA A 43 18.21 28.66 18.81
N ARG A 44 18.63 27.41 19.05
CA ARG A 44 18.01 26.51 20.03
C ARG A 44 18.82 26.51 21.32
N ASP A 45 18.13 26.25 22.43
CA ASP A 45 18.72 26.11 23.76
C ASP A 45 19.37 27.42 24.27
N THR A 46 18.77 28.57 23.96
CA THR A 46 19.26 29.90 24.35
C THR A 46 18.21 30.63 25.18
N GLU A 47 18.58 31.20 26.32
CA GLU A 47 17.67 32.04 27.13
C GLU A 47 17.77 33.54 26.82
N THR A 48 18.73 33.93 25.99
CA THR A 48 19.01 35.33 25.64
C THR A 48 18.99 35.56 24.13
N GLU A 49 18.78 36.81 23.72
CA GLU A 49 18.89 37.23 22.32
C GLU A 49 20.30 37.01 21.78
N VAL A 50 20.41 36.53 20.53
CA VAL A 50 21.69 36.17 19.90
C VAL A 50 21.90 37.02 18.64
N GLU A 51 23.03 37.74 18.56
CA GLU A 51 23.47 38.44 17.33
C GLU A 51 24.10 37.44 16.35
N ILE A 52 23.55 37.35 15.15
CA ILE A 52 23.98 36.48 14.06
C ILE A 52 24.66 37.32 12.99
N VAL A 53 25.84 36.88 12.55
CA VAL A 53 26.58 37.44 11.43
C VAL A 53 26.54 36.47 10.24
N VAL A 54 26.13 36.97 9.07
CA VAL A 54 26.11 36.20 7.82
C VAL A 54 27.18 36.73 6.89
N SER A 55 28.06 35.85 6.43
CA SER A 55 29.11 36.16 5.45
C SER A 55 29.06 35.24 4.24
N ARG A 56 29.52 35.74 3.08
CA ARG A 56 29.43 35.09 1.76
C ARG A 56 30.78 35.09 1.06
N ALA A 57 31.11 33.98 0.39
CA ALA A 57 32.26 33.84 -0.51
C ALA A 57 31.85 33.13 -1.81
N SER A 58 32.26 33.66 -2.97
CA SER A 58 32.13 32.98 -4.27
C SER A 58 33.44 32.27 -4.63
N GLY A 59 33.40 30.97 -4.90
CA GLY A 59 34.59 30.17 -5.22
C GLY A 59 35.66 30.19 -4.12
N SER A 60 36.89 30.58 -4.47
CA SER A 60 38.03 30.68 -3.53
C SER A 60 38.22 32.09 -2.95
N ALA A 61 37.27 33.01 -3.16
CA ALA A 61 37.35 34.38 -2.65
C ALA A 61 37.21 34.43 -1.11
N ARG A 62 37.74 35.47 -0.48
CA ARG A 62 37.61 35.69 0.98
C ARG A 62 36.15 36.01 1.33
N SER A 63 35.65 35.41 2.41
CA SER A 63 34.28 35.67 2.90
C SER A 63 34.10 37.14 3.26
N ARG A 64 33.03 37.75 2.76
CA ARG A 64 32.62 39.12 3.03
C ARG A 64 31.32 39.10 3.84
N GLU A 65 31.24 39.91 4.89
CA GLU A 65 30.00 40.10 5.65
C GLU A 65 28.92 40.73 4.75
N ILE A 66 27.72 40.16 4.76
CA ILE A 66 26.58 40.61 3.95
C ILE A 66 25.36 41.00 4.80
N GLY A 67 25.32 40.62 6.08
CA GLY A 67 24.22 41.02 6.96
C GLY A 67 24.41 40.61 8.41
N ARG A 68 23.63 41.25 9.28
CA ARG A 68 23.47 40.93 10.70
C ARG A 68 22.01 40.91 11.09
N LEU A 69 21.64 40.04 12.01
CA LEU A 69 20.28 39.94 12.55
C LEU A 69 20.33 39.49 14.01
N ASN A 70 19.33 39.90 14.79
CA ASN A 70 19.18 39.49 16.17
C ASN A 70 18.02 38.49 16.29
N LEU A 71 18.31 37.32 16.85
CA LEU A 71 17.32 36.26 17.09
C LEU A 71 16.91 36.24 18.55
N ALA A 72 15.60 36.38 18.80
CA ALA A 72 15.02 36.13 20.12
C ALA A 72 15.12 34.62 20.49
N PRO A 73 15.10 34.28 21.80
CA PRO A 73 15.08 32.90 22.29
C PRO A 73 14.04 32.02 21.59
N ASN A 74 14.46 30.87 21.05
CA ASN A 74 13.61 29.90 20.34
C ASN A 74 12.84 30.46 19.11
N ALA A 75 13.20 31.65 18.62
CA ALA A 75 12.64 32.21 17.40
C ALA A 75 13.39 31.71 16.16
N SER A 76 12.70 31.74 15.02
CA SER A 76 13.29 31.54 13.70
C SER A 76 13.19 32.82 12.90
N GLN A 77 14.19 33.12 12.07
CA GLN A 77 14.16 34.28 11.18
C GLN A 77 14.71 33.93 9.81
N LYS A 78 13.97 34.34 8.77
CA LYS A 78 14.37 34.19 7.36
C LYS A 78 15.39 35.27 6.98
N PHE A 79 16.49 34.84 6.38
CA PHE A 79 17.48 35.70 5.71
C PHE A 79 17.40 35.48 4.20
N VAL A 80 17.46 36.57 3.43
CA VAL A 80 17.39 36.56 1.96
C VAL A 80 18.53 37.41 1.40
N ASP A 81 19.26 36.86 0.42
CA ASP A 81 20.30 37.52 -0.35
C ASP A 81 19.91 37.53 -1.83
N GLU A 82 19.44 38.68 -2.31
CA GLU A 82 19.03 38.90 -3.70
C GLU A 82 20.22 39.34 -4.59
N ASP A 83 21.30 39.85 -3.99
CA ASP A 83 22.47 40.39 -4.69
C ASP A 83 23.58 39.34 -4.89
N VAL A 84 23.19 38.14 -5.33
CA VAL A 84 24.10 37.01 -5.53
C VAL A 84 25.03 37.27 -6.73
N PRO A 85 26.37 37.14 -6.58
CA PRO A 85 27.30 37.35 -7.68
C PRO A 85 27.28 36.20 -8.69
N GLU A 86 27.72 36.49 -9.92
CA GLU A 86 28.01 35.45 -10.92
C GLU A 86 29.05 34.44 -10.41
N HIS A 87 28.85 33.17 -10.74
CA HIS A 87 29.70 32.09 -10.28
C HIS A 87 29.76 30.91 -11.26
N GLU A 88 30.92 30.26 -11.33
CA GLU A 88 31.18 29.08 -12.17
C GLU A 88 31.13 27.76 -11.37
N ARG A 89 30.95 27.85 -10.04
CA ARG A 89 30.89 26.67 -9.15
C ARG A 89 29.77 26.79 -8.15
N PHE A 90 30.03 27.33 -6.96
CA PHE A 90 29.02 27.58 -5.93
C PHE A 90 29.40 28.83 -5.14
N VAL A 91 28.40 29.42 -4.52
CA VAL A 91 28.54 30.47 -3.51
C VAL A 91 28.40 29.83 -2.13
N SER A 92 29.29 30.18 -1.21
CA SER A 92 29.31 29.66 0.17
C SER A 92 28.88 30.73 1.15
N TYR A 93 28.00 30.37 2.08
CA TYR A 93 27.55 31.21 3.18
C TYR A 93 28.06 30.62 4.48
N ARG A 94 28.43 31.51 5.40
CA ARG A 94 28.86 31.18 6.75
C ARG A 94 28.04 32.02 7.72
N VAL A 95 27.29 31.34 8.57
CA VAL A 95 26.45 31.90 9.63
C VAL A 95 27.15 31.67 10.96
N GLU A 96 27.40 32.72 11.73
CA GLU A 96 28.13 32.63 12.99
C GLU A 96 27.56 33.56 14.06
N ALA A 97 27.67 33.13 15.32
CA ALA A 97 27.32 33.91 16.51
C ALA A 97 28.31 33.59 17.63
N ASN A 98 28.47 34.53 18.57
CA ASN A 98 29.39 34.36 19.69
C ASN A 98 28.93 33.22 20.61
N GLY A 99 29.81 32.27 20.92
CA GLY A 99 29.48 31.07 21.72
C GLY A 99 28.79 29.92 20.96
N PHE A 100 28.58 30.05 19.63
CA PHE A 100 27.97 29.04 18.78
C PHE A 100 28.94 28.48 17.75
N SER A 101 28.72 27.23 17.34
CA SER A 101 29.43 26.65 16.19
C SER A 101 28.95 27.28 14.87
N ALA A 102 29.87 27.83 14.08
CA ALA A 102 29.53 28.41 12.78
C ALA A 102 29.01 27.36 11.80
N VAL A 103 27.93 27.68 11.09
CA VAL A 103 27.31 26.79 10.09
C VAL A 103 27.70 27.28 8.69
N LYS A 104 28.19 26.36 7.85
CA LYS A 104 28.51 26.63 6.45
C LYS A 104 27.51 25.92 5.53
N THR A 105 26.98 26.66 4.57
CA THR A 105 26.09 26.13 3.53
C THR A 105 26.52 26.65 2.16
N LYS A 106 26.20 25.92 1.09
CA LYS A 106 26.61 26.23 -0.29
C LYS A 106 25.39 26.27 -1.21
N TYR A 107 25.40 27.18 -2.17
CA TYR A 107 24.33 27.39 -3.14
C TYR A 107 24.87 27.52 -4.56
N ILE A 108 24.11 27.01 -5.53
CA ILE A 108 24.16 27.34 -6.95
C ILE A 108 22.91 28.16 -7.24
N VAL A 109 23.06 29.33 -7.84
CA VAL A 109 21.93 30.19 -8.25
C VAL A 109 21.88 30.20 -9.76
N LEU A 110 20.90 29.51 -10.36
CA LEU A 110 20.88 29.16 -11.78
C LEU A 110 21.01 30.39 -12.69
N GLU A 111 20.29 31.47 -12.42
CA GLU A 111 20.36 32.70 -13.23
C GLU A 111 21.72 33.41 -13.18
N LYS A 112 22.58 33.06 -12.21
CA LYS A 112 23.93 33.60 -12.03
C LYS A 112 25.02 32.55 -12.23
N TYR A 113 24.65 31.33 -12.64
CA TYR A 113 25.55 30.21 -12.79
C TYR A 113 26.07 30.12 -14.23
N GLY A 114 27.39 30.17 -14.42
CA GLY A 114 28.01 30.24 -15.76
C GLY A 114 27.58 29.12 -16.73
N PRO A 115 27.54 27.84 -16.31
CA PRO A 115 27.01 26.76 -17.13
C PRO A 115 25.50 26.83 -17.36
N GLY A 116 24.74 27.54 -16.53
CA GLY A 116 23.28 27.69 -16.60
C GLY A 116 22.48 26.40 -16.40
N ILE A 117 23.13 25.25 -16.28
CA ILE A 117 22.53 23.91 -16.23
C ILE A 117 23.18 23.13 -15.07
N VAL A 118 22.37 22.40 -14.31
CA VAL A 118 22.82 21.41 -13.33
C VAL A 118 22.14 20.07 -13.62
N ALA A 119 22.93 19.01 -13.75
CA ALA A 119 22.44 17.64 -13.89
C ALA A 119 22.43 16.91 -12.54
N LEU A 120 21.35 16.17 -12.27
CA LEU A 120 21.12 15.44 -11.03
C LEU A 120 20.42 14.11 -11.30
N GLY A 121 20.82 13.06 -10.59
CA GLY A 121 20.02 11.83 -10.46
C GLY A 121 19.38 11.76 -9.07
N PRO A 122 18.06 11.56 -8.93
CA PRO A 122 17.41 11.44 -7.62
C PRO A 122 18.03 10.34 -6.74
N ASN A 123 18.47 9.25 -7.35
CA ASN A 123 19.10 8.11 -6.69
C ASN A 123 20.63 8.14 -6.73
N SER A 124 21.24 9.28 -7.06
CA SER A 124 22.70 9.37 -7.15
C SER A 124 23.40 9.16 -5.80
N GLN A 125 24.52 8.45 -5.82
CA GLN A 125 25.47 8.41 -4.71
C GLN A 125 26.34 9.65 -4.68
N LYS A 126 26.57 10.26 -5.84
CA LYS A 126 27.41 11.43 -5.98
C LYS A 126 27.04 12.19 -7.25
N CYS A 127 26.87 13.50 -7.10
CA CYS A 127 26.70 14.41 -8.23
C CYS A 127 27.72 15.52 -8.16
N ARG A 128 28.25 15.91 -9.32
CA ARG A 128 29.09 17.10 -9.46
C ARG A 128 28.46 18.13 -10.39
N PRO A 129 28.56 19.43 -10.09
CA PRO A 129 28.17 20.47 -11.03
C PRO A 129 29.03 20.41 -12.31
N PHE A 130 28.45 20.86 -13.42
CA PHE A 130 29.20 21.02 -14.67
C PHE A 130 30.43 21.90 -14.51
N SER A 131 31.52 21.50 -15.16
CA SER A 131 32.74 22.30 -15.23
C SER A 131 33.28 22.29 -16.65
N ILE A 132 33.90 23.41 -17.05
CA ILE A 132 34.39 23.56 -18.42
C ILE A 132 35.70 22.79 -18.63
N ASN A 133 35.67 21.79 -19.51
CA ASN A 133 36.84 21.13 -20.04
C ASN A 133 37.29 21.84 -21.32
N LYS A 134 38.30 22.70 -21.20
CA LYS A 134 38.90 23.44 -22.34
C LYS A 134 39.73 22.58 -23.29
N LYS A 135 39.95 21.30 -22.95
CA LYS A 135 40.77 20.36 -23.72
C LYS A 135 39.96 19.22 -24.35
N ALA A 136 38.62 19.26 -24.26
CA ALA A 136 37.76 18.27 -24.87
C ALA A 136 37.97 18.22 -26.39
N LYS A 137 37.79 17.04 -27.00
CA LYS A 137 37.92 16.85 -28.44
C LYS A 137 36.56 16.55 -29.06
N ASP A 138 36.28 17.14 -30.21
CA ASP A 138 35.13 16.77 -31.04
C ASP A 138 35.38 15.46 -31.81
N GLU A 139 34.37 14.96 -32.52
CA GLU A 139 34.44 13.76 -33.38
C GLU A 139 35.54 13.84 -34.45
N LYS A 140 35.99 15.05 -34.80
CA LYS A 140 37.04 15.32 -35.79
C LYS A 140 38.42 15.53 -35.13
N GLY A 141 38.52 15.30 -33.82
CA GLY A 141 39.75 15.41 -33.03
C GLY A 141 40.19 16.85 -32.71
N ARG A 142 39.37 17.86 -33.00
CA ARG A 142 39.64 19.28 -32.73
C ARG A 142 39.29 19.61 -31.29
N THR A 143 40.09 20.49 -30.68
CA THR A 143 39.81 20.96 -29.32
C THR A 143 38.61 21.91 -29.30
N VAL A 144 37.56 21.52 -28.59
CA VAL A 144 36.34 22.32 -28.40
C VAL A 144 36.04 22.37 -26.90
N PRO A 145 35.77 23.55 -26.32
CA PRO A 145 35.37 23.64 -24.92
C PRO A 145 34.03 22.92 -24.72
N ARG A 146 33.98 21.98 -23.78
CA ARG A 146 32.79 21.21 -23.42
C ARG A 146 32.54 21.29 -21.92
N TYR A 147 31.28 21.43 -21.51
CA TYR A 147 30.92 21.33 -20.11
C TYR A 147 30.75 19.85 -19.75
N GLU A 148 31.44 19.40 -18.69
CA GLU A 148 31.43 18.00 -18.28
C GLU A 148 31.08 17.90 -16.79
N CYS A 149 30.30 16.88 -16.43
CA CYS A 149 30.03 16.51 -15.04
C CYS A 149 30.08 14.99 -14.83
N ASP A 150 30.16 14.59 -13.57
CA ASP A 150 30.15 13.20 -13.13
C ASP A 150 28.88 12.92 -12.31
N LEU A 151 28.22 11.81 -12.62
CA LEU A 151 27.03 11.28 -11.95
C LEU A 151 27.29 9.81 -11.57
N GLU A 152 27.30 9.52 -10.28
CA GLU A 152 27.48 8.16 -9.76
C GLU A 152 26.13 7.62 -9.30
N LEU A 153 25.66 6.53 -9.92
CA LEU A 153 24.37 5.90 -9.68
C LEU A 153 24.54 4.63 -8.84
N THR A 154 23.43 4.18 -8.26
CA THR A 154 23.43 3.12 -7.25
C THR A 154 23.42 1.70 -7.82
N GLY A 155 23.17 1.55 -9.11
CA GLY A 155 23.06 0.27 -9.81
C GLY A 155 22.85 0.52 -11.30
N MET A 156 22.94 -0.52 -12.11
CA MET A 156 22.64 -0.46 -13.55
C MET A 156 21.12 -0.48 -13.79
N GLY A 157 20.66 0.00 -14.95
CA GLY A 157 19.26 0.03 -15.35
C GLY A 157 18.72 1.43 -15.62
N SER A 158 17.41 1.60 -15.45
CA SER A 158 16.68 2.84 -15.76
C SER A 158 16.74 3.86 -14.62
N HIS A 159 17.16 5.09 -14.91
CA HIS A 159 17.27 6.18 -13.94
C HIS A 159 16.70 7.49 -14.45
N HIS A 160 16.09 8.27 -13.56
CA HIS A 160 15.72 9.65 -13.87
C HIS A 160 16.97 10.55 -13.81
N LEU A 161 17.09 11.39 -14.83
CA LEU A 161 18.04 12.48 -14.94
C LEU A 161 17.27 13.80 -14.95
N ASP A 162 17.47 14.59 -13.89
CA ASP A 162 16.96 15.95 -13.73
C ASP A 162 17.98 16.95 -14.29
N LEU A 163 17.53 17.82 -15.19
CA LEU A 163 18.28 18.99 -15.67
C LEU A 163 17.60 20.27 -15.15
N TYR A 164 18.25 20.93 -14.19
CA TYR A 164 17.84 22.25 -13.72
C TYR A 164 18.51 23.33 -14.55
N VAL A 165 17.72 24.25 -15.08
CA VAL A 165 18.17 25.26 -16.04
C VAL A 165 17.78 26.67 -15.64
N ALA A 166 18.63 27.63 -16.00
CA ALA A 166 18.27 29.05 -15.97
C ALA A 166 17.23 29.36 -17.06
N ALA A 167 16.37 30.35 -16.84
CA ALA A 167 15.31 30.74 -17.78
C ALA A 167 15.84 31.18 -19.15
N SER A 168 17.12 31.55 -19.23
CA SER A 168 17.80 31.94 -20.47
C SER A 168 18.42 30.78 -21.24
N VAL A 169 18.27 29.53 -20.79
CA VAL A 169 18.82 28.34 -21.42
C VAL A 169 17.76 27.61 -22.24
N GLU A 170 18.09 27.28 -23.50
CA GLU A 170 17.26 26.42 -24.34
C GLU A 170 17.90 25.03 -24.43
N LEU A 171 17.20 24.01 -23.92
CA LEU A 171 17.62 22.61 -24.02
C LEU A 171 17.16 21.98 -25.35
N PRO A 172 17.89 20.97 -25.86
CA PRO A 172 17.44 20.22 -27.03
C PRO A 172 16.29 19.28 -26.66
N PRO A 173 15.48 18.83 -27.64
CA PRO A 173 14.37 17.90 -27.38
C PRO A 173 14.82 16.49 -27.00
N LYS A 174 16.08 16.13 -27.28
CA LYS A 174 16.65 14.81 -27.03
C LYS A 174 18.09 14.91 -26.53
N ILE A 175 18.49 13.96 -25.71
CA ILE A 175 19.90 13.72 -25.33
C ILE A 175 20.33 12.36 -25.86
N ARG A 176 21.61 12.19 -26.19
CA ARG A 176 22.11 10.95 -26.79
C ARG A 176 23.00 10.20 -25.81
N GLY A 177 22.64 8.95 -25.51
CA GLY A 177 23.42 8.06 -24.66
C GLY A 177 24.34 7.14 -25.47
N PHE A 178 25.50 6.84 -24.90
CA PHE A 178 26.55 5.99 -25.46
C PHE A 178 27.02 4.99 -24.42
N GLU A 179 27.35 3.77 -24.86
CA GLU A 179 27.82 2.67 -23.98
C GLU A 179 26.79 2.31 -22.90
N ILE A 180 25.50 2.38 -23.23
CA ILE A 180 24.38 2.21 -22.29
C ILE A 180 23.97 0.75 -22.02
N ASP A 181 24.59 -0.20 -22.73
CA ASP A 181 24.40 -1.63 -22.56
C ASP A 181 25.67 -2.41 -22.98
N ALA A 182 25.66 -3.72 -22.72
CA ALA A 182 26.75 -4.63 -23.08
C ALA A 182 26.99 -4.75 -24.60
N GLU A 183 26.05 -4.31 -25.43
CA GLU A 183 26.17 -4.27 -26.89
C GLU A 183 26.72 -2.91 -27.39
N HIS A 184 26.96 -1.97 -26.47
CA HIS A 184 27.40 -0.60 -26.72
C HIS A 184 26.46 0.18 -27.65
N THR A 185 25.16 0.01 -27.48
CA THR A 185 24.15 0.71 -28.27
C THR A 185 24.21 2.23 -28.08
N GLU A 186 23.86 2.99 -29.13
CA GLU A 186 23.63 4.43 -29.05
C GLU A 186 22.13 4.71 -29.16
N LEU A 187 21.53 5.32 -28.13
CA LEU A 187 20.10 5.64 -28.12
C LEU A 187 19.86 7.13 -27.85
N ASP A 188 18.81 7.64 -28.48
CA ASP A 188 18.27 8.97 -28.19
C ASP A 188 17.21 8.87 -27.10
N PHE A 189 17.33 9.71 -26.08
CA PHE A 189 16.39 9.80 -24.97
C PHE A 189 15.64 11.12 -25.03
N GLN A 190 14.32 11.05 -24.93
CA GLN A 190 13.47 12.24 -24.99
C GLN A 190 13.68 13.09 -23.73
N LEU A 191 13.90 14.38 -23.94
CA LEU A 191 13.98 15.36 -22.86
C LEU A 191 12.63 16.06 -22.72
N SER A 192 12.00 15.89 -21.57
CA SER A 192 10.66 16.43 -21.30
C SER A 192 10.77 17.59 -20.32
N SER A 193 10.44 18.81 -20.77
CA SER A 193 10.34 19.98 -19.88
C SER A 193 9.24 19.74 -18.86
N TYR A 194 9.56 19.93 -17.59
CA TYR A 194 8.65 19.76 -16.47
C TYR A 194 8.07 21.12 -16.04
N ASP A 195 8.94 22.13 -15.93
CA ASP A 195 8.58 23.54 -15.76
C ASP A 195 9.59 24.46 -16.49
N GLU A 196 9.55 25.76 -16.24
CA GLU A 196 10.45 26.76 -16.86
C GLU A 196 11.94 26.53 -16.56
N ASN A 197 12.27 25.85 -15.46
CA ASN A 197 13.62 25.71 -14.92
C ASN A 197 14.02 24.24 -14.69
N HIS A 198 13.21 23.28 -15.09
CA HIS A 198 13.42 21.86 -14.83
C HIS A 198 12.96 21.01 -16.02
N ALA A 199 13.86 20.18 -16.51
CA ALA A 199 13.57 19.12 -17.49
C ALA A 199 13.98 17.76 -16.93
N VAL A 200 13.28 16.71 -17.36
CA VAL A 200 13.49 15.33 -16.90
C VAL A 200 13.71 14.42 -18.10
N CYS A 201 14.60 13.45 -17.95
CA CYS A 201 14.85 12.40 -18.91
C CYS A 201 14.97 11.05 -18.19
N LEU A 202 14.36 9.98 -18.71
CA LEU A 202 14.62 8.62 -18.24
C LEU A 202 15.75 8.03 -19.07
N ILE A 203 16.90 7.80 -18.45
CA ILE A 203 18.10 7.26 -19.09
C ILE A 203 18.29 5.78 -18.74
N GLU A 204 18.87 5.02 -19.66
CA GLU A 204 19.34 3.64 -19.42
C GLU A 204 20.85 3.66 -19.18
N THR A 205 21.32 2.89 -18.19
CA THR A 205 22.71 2.92 -17.77
C THR A 205 23.28 1.52 -17.54
N ASP A 206 24.53 1.35 -17.96
CA ASP A 206 25.39 0.20 -17.65
C ASP A 206 26.50 0.64 -16.66
N GLU A 207 27.51 -0.20 -16.40
CA GLU A 207 28.61 0.11 -15.46
C GLU A 207 29.26 1.49 -15.71
N GLU A 208 29.63 1.80 -16.95
CA GLU A 208 30.17 3.10 -17.36
C GLU A 208 29.54 3.54 -18.68
N CYS A 209 28.87 4.69 -18.68
CA CYS A 209 28.26 5.27 -19.88
C CYS A 209 28.35 6.80 -19.89
N TYR A 210 27.97 7.43 -21.01
CA TYR A 210 27.90 8.89 -21.05
C TYR A 210 26.79 9.42 -21.95
N PHE A 211 26.32 10.63 -21.62
CA PHE A 211 25.25 11.32 -22.34
C PHE A 211 25.73 12.66 -22.87
N ASP A 212 25.54 12.89 -24.17
CA ASP A 212 25.88 14.15 -24.84
C ASP A 212 24.63 14.91 -25.29
N PHE A 213 24.68 16.23 -25.17
CA PHE A 213 23.68 17.14 -25.70
C PHE A 213 24.28 18.54 -25.94
N SER A 214 23.57 19.37 -26.71
CA SER A 214 23.98 20.77 -26.97
C SER A 214 22.86 21.71 -26.58
N ALA A 215 23.17 22.69 -25.71
CA ALA A 215 22.20 23.65 -25.19
C ALA A 215 22.61 25.08 -25.51
N LYS A 216 21.64 25.95 -25.78
CA LYS A 216 21.90 27.37 -26.05
C LYS A 216 21.84 28.14 -24.74
N LEU A 217 22.93 28.80 -24.37
CA LEU A 217 23.04 29.57 -23.13
C LEU A 217 22.69 31.05 -23.38
N GLY A 218 22.02 31.68 -22.42
CA GLY A 218 21.69 33.11 -22.47
C GLY A 218 22.91 33.99 -22.80
N GLY A 219 22.79 34.81 -23.84
CA GLY A 219 23.87 35.71 -24.28
C GLY A 219 24.94 35.09 -25.18
N LYS A 220 24.83 33.80 -25.56
CA LYS A 220 25.67 33.16 -26.59
C LYS A 220 24.85 32.84 -27.84
N GLU A 221 25.40 33.12 -29.02
CA GLU A 221 24.73 32.79 -30.30
C GLU A 221 24.79 31.29 -30.62
N ASP A 222 25.89 30.61 -30.29
CA ASP A 222 26.11 29.19 -30.60
C ASP A 222 25.74 28.27 -29.43
N ALA A 223 25.10 27.14 -29.75
CA ALA A 223 24.86 26.06 -28.79
C ALA A 223 26.19 25.50 -28.25
N GLN A 224 26.24 25.29 -26.93
CA GLN A 224 27.43 24.79 -26.24
C GLN A 224 27.28 23.29 -25.97
N PRO A 225 28.34 22.49 -26.12
CA PRO A 225 28.28 21.05 -25.88
C PRO A 225 28.38 20.73 -24.38
N PHE A 226 27.58 19.76 -23.95
CA PHE A 226 27.54 19.20 -22.59
C PHE A 226 27.74 17.68 -22.64
N ARG A 227 28.44 17.13 -21.65
CA ARG A 227 28.59 15.70 -21.41
C ARG A 227 28.36 15.35 -19.94
N ILE A 228 27.57 14.31 -19.70
CA ILE A 228 27.38 13.71 -18.37
C ILE A 228 28.05 12.35 -18.38
N HIS A 229 29.10 12.19 -17.58
CA HIS A 229 29.71 10.88 -17.34
C HIS A 229 28.91 10.17 -16.25
N VAL A 230 28.47 8.95 -16.53
CA VAL A 230 27.65 8.15 -15.62
C VAL A 230 28.42 6.88 -15.26
N THR A 231 28.51 6.60 -13.96
CA THR A 231 29.05 5.34 -13.45
C THR A 231 28.02 4.70 -12.55
N ALA A 232 27.65 3.46 -12.83
CA ALA A 232 26.74 2.67 -12.02
C ALA A 232 27.49 1.61 -11.21
N LEU A 233 27.01 1.27 -10.02
CA LEU A 233 27.53 0.10 -9.31
C LEU A 233 27.07 -1.19 -10.00
N ASP A 234 27.91 -2.24 -9.92
CA ASP A 234 27.58 -3.60 -10.38
C ASP A 234 26.55 -4.25 -9.43
N VAL A 235 25.31 -3.76 -9.51
CA VAL A 235 24.13 -4.30 -8.84
C VAL A 235 23.08 -4.50 -9.93
N PRO A 236 22.64 -5.74 -10.19
CA PRO A 236 21.68 -6.01 -11.26
C PRO A 236 20.35 -5.30 -10.99
N PRO A 237 19.68 -4.81 -12.05
CA PRO A 237 18.38 -4.17 -11.92
C PRO A 237 17.33 -5.11 -11.34
N THR A 238 16.38 -4.55 -10.60
CA THR A 238 15.17 -5.30 -10.22
C THR A 238 14.22 -5.30 -11.42
N GLY A 239 13.97 -6.46 -12.02
CA GLY A 239 13.06 -6.57 -13.17
C GLY A 239 11.62 -6.21 -12.77
N ALA A 240 11.00 -5.33 -13.55
CA ALA A 240 9.59 -4.95 -13.49
C ALA A 240 8.87 -5.50 -14.72
N SER A 241 7.68 -6.07 -14.55
CA SER A 241 6.91 -6.63 -15.68
C SER A 241 6.32 -5.55 -16.61
N SER A 242 6.22 -4.31 -16.10
CA SER A 242 5.63 -3.18 -16.81
C SER A 242 6.12 -1.84 -16.29
N GLU A 243 5.84 -0.76 -17.02
CA GLU A 243 6.12 0.60 -16.59
C GLU A 243 5.33 0.98 -15.33
N PHE A 244 4.09 0.49 -15.18
CA PHE A 244 3.32 0.67 -13.96
C PHE A 244 4.00 -0.02 -12.76
N ASP A 245 4.42 -1.27 -12.90
CA ASP A 245 5.15 -2.01 -11.86
C ASP A 245 6.48 -1.31 -11.51
N ARG A 246 7.22 -0.80 -12.51
CA ARG A 246 8.45 -0.02 -12.30
C ARG A 246 8.20 1.23 -11.45
N LEU A 247 7.11 1.96 -11.70
CA LEU A 247 6.74 3.15 -10.93
C LEU A 247 6.32 2.83 -9.50
N VAL A 248 5.62 1.71 -9.27
CA VAL A 248 5.28 1.21 -7.93
C VAL A 248 6.55 0.86 -7.14
N LEU A 249 7.47 0.10 -7.75
CA LEU A 249 8.77 -0.26 -7.16
C LEU A 249 9.60 0.99 -6.85
N SER A 250 9.63 1.97 -7.76
CA SER A 250 10.37 3.22 -7.60
C SER A 250 9.82 4.07 -6.45
N ASN A 251 8.50 4.19 -6.32
CA ASN A 251 7.86 4.90 -5.20
C ASN A 251 8.21 4.28 -3.85
N ARG A 252 8.16 2.95 -3.76
CA ARG A 252 8.52 2.22 -2.55
C ARG A 252 10.00 2.37 -2.20
N ALA A 253 10.89 2.25 -3.18
CA ALA A 253 12.32 2.42 -2.95
C ALA A 253 12.64 3.85 -2.46
N ALA A 254 12.06 4.86 -3.12
CA ALA A 254 12.18 6.26 -2.71
C ALA A 254 11.64 6.50 -1.29
N ALA A 255 10.48 5.93 -0.95
CA ALA A 255 9.87 6.00 0.38
C ALA A 255 10.81 5.45 1.48
N ARG A 256 11.51 4.34 1.20
CA ARG A 256 12.44 3.72 2.14
C ARG A 256 13.86 4.28 2.08
N LYS A 257 14.13 5.22 1.16
CA LYS A 257 15.48 5.72 0.85
C LYS A 257 16.42 4.57 0.45
N GLU A 258 15.84 3.51 -0.10
CA GLU A 258 16.52 2.39 -0.71
C GLU A 258 17.00 2.79 -2.12
N GLN A 259 17.98 2.06 -2.64
CA GLN A 259 18.48 2.28 -3.99
C GLN A 259 17.46 1.71 -4.98
N ALA A 260 16.95 2.53 -5.91
CA ALA A 260 16.02 2.08 -6.95
C ALA A 260 16.76 1.95 -8.28
N ASN A 261 16.74 0.74 -8.84
CA ASN A 261 17.29 0.38 -10.15
C ASN A 261 16.30 -0.53 -10.92
N ALA A 262 15.01 -0.19 -10.87
CA ALA A 262 13.98 -1.00 -11.53
C ALA A 262 14.00 -0.76 -13.05
N ARG A 263 13.99 -1.83 -13.84
CA ARG A 263 13.97 -1.81 -15.31
C ARG A 263 12.75 -2.55 -15.82
N VAL A 264 12.10 -2.02 -16.87
CA VAL A 264 10.98 -2.72 -17.51
C VAL A 264 11.53 -3.84 -18.40
N ASP A 265 11.19 -5.08 -18.05
CA ASP A 265 11.52 -6.29 -18.80
C ASP A 265 10.20 -6.99 -19.20
N PRO A 266 9.55 -6.52 -20.29
CA PRO A 266 8.23 -7.02 -20.67
C PRO A 266 8.33 -8.47 -21.14
N VAL A 267 7.37 -9.30 -20.71
CA VAL A 267 7.29 -10.70 -21.14
C VAL A 267 6.81 -10.76 -22.59
N SER A 268 7.56 -11.44 -23.45
CA SER A 268 7.08 -11.74 -24.81
C SER A 268 5.99 -12.80 -24.74
N CYS A 269 4.75 -12.42 -25.04
CA CYS A 269 3.59 -13.31 -25.00
C CYS A 269 2.58 -12.98 -26.11
N ARG A 270 1.53 -13.81 -26.24
CA ARG A 270 0.48 -13.61 -27.26
C ARG A 270 -0.41 -12.39 -26.97
N ALA A 271 -0.68 -12.08 -25.71
CA ALA A 271 -1.38 -10.86 -25.33
C ALA A 271 -0.66 -9.60 -25.84
N ALA A 272 0.67 -9.57 -25.75
CA ALA A 272 1.49 -8.48 -26.31
C ALA A 272 1.35 -8.38 -27.84
N ASN A 273 1.25 -9.50 -28.58
CA ASN A 273 0.98 -9.46 -30.02
C ASN A 273 -0.41 -8.85 -30.34
N LEU A 274 -1.43 -9.17 -29.54
CA LEU A 274 -2.76 -8.57 -29.71
C LEU A 274 -2.73 -7.05 -29.48
N GLU A 275 -1.98 -6.59 -28.49
CA GLU A 275 -1.81 -5.16 -28.22
C GLU A 275 -1.22 -4.42 -29.43
N GLU A 276 -0.14 -4.96 -30.02
CA GLU A 276 0.45 -4.41 -31.24
C GLU A 276 -0.58 -4.32 -32.38
N TRP A 277 -1.36 -5.39 -32.60
CA TRP A 277 -2.37 -5.42 -33.66
C TRP A 277 -3.56 -4.49 -33.42
N ILE A 278 -3.88 -4.19 -32.16
CA ILE A 278 -4.90 -3.21 -31.79
C ILE A 278 -4.40 -1.78 -32.12
N VAL A 279 -3.14 -1.47 -31.77
CA VAL A 279 -2.53 -0.15 -32.04
C VAL A 279 -2.41 0.13 -33.54
N ASP A 280 -2.10 -0.90 -34.33
CA ASP A 280 -1.94 -0.78 -35.79
C ASP A 280 -3.24 -0.40 -36.54
N ASP A 281 -4.42 -0.81 -36.03
CA ASP A 281 -5.71 -0.60 -36.68
C ASP A 281 -6.73 0.03 -35.71
N PRO A 282 -6.57 1.31 -35.34
CA PRO A 282 -7.45 1.96 -34.37
C PRO A 282 -8.89 2.11 -34.87
N GLU A 283 -9.12 2.05 -36.19
CA GLU A 283 -10.44 2.25 -36.80
C GLU A 283 -11.34 1.02 -36.63
N HIS A 284 -10.77 -0.19 -36.59
CA HIS A 284 -11.55 -1.43 -36.54
C HIS A 284 -11.26 -2.30 -35.31
N SER A 285 -10.11 -2.14 -34.65
CA SER A 285 -9.70 -2.96 -33.51
C SER A 285 -10.55 -2.82 -32.25
N TYR A 286 -11.45 -1.83 -32.18
CA TYR A 286 -12.44 -1.74 -31.10
C TYR A 286 -13.45 -2.90 -31.14
N ARG A 287 -13.54 -3.62 -32.26
CA ARG A 287 -14.51 -4.71 -32.45
C ARG A 287 -14.12 -5.95 -31.66
N PRO A 288 -15.11 -6.69 -31.12
CA PRO A 288 -14.86 -7.85 -30.29
C PRO A 288 -14.24 -9.04 -31.03
N LEU A 289 -13.22 -9.64 -30.43
CA LEU A 289 -12.52 -10.85 -30.88
C LEU A 289 -13.03 -12.08 -30.12
N ILE A 290 -13.09 -13.24 -30.78
CA ILE A 290 -13.37 -14.52 -30.11
C ILE A 290 -12.12 -15.40 -30.07
N LEU A 291 -11.84 -15.98 -28.90
CA LEU A 291 -10.79 -16.99 -28.68
C LEU A 291 -11.42 -18.34 -28.31
N GLY A 292 -10.99 -19.39 -29.00
CA GLY A 292 -11.27 -20.78 -28.63
C GLY A 292 -10.08 -21.45 -27.93
N PRO A 293 -10.26 -22.68 -27.40
CA PRO A 293 -9.20 -23.39 -26.69
C PRO A 293 -8.05 -23.88 -27.58
N ASP A 294 -8.26 -23.91 -28.89
CA ASP A 294 -7.29 -24.26 -29.93
C ASP A 294 -6.66 -23.01 -30.59
N TYR A 295 -6.71 -21.85 -29.92
CA TYR A 295 -6.22 -20.57 -30.48
C TYR A 295 -4.75 -20.62 -30.91
N LEU A 296 -3.91 -21.44 -30.27
CA LEU A 296 -2.49 -21.54 -30.60
C LEU A 296 -2.26 -22.04 -32.03
N ASP A 297 -3.09 -22.97 -32.50
CA ASP A 297 -3.00 -23.53 -33.85
C ASP A 297 -3.52 -22.55 -34.92
N SER A 298 -4.35 -21.58 -34.50
CA SER A 298 -5.00 -20.59 -35.37
C SER A 298 -4.46 -19.17 -35.18
N TRP A 299 -3.35 -18.99 -34.44
CA TRP A 299 -2.86 -17.68 -34.06
C TRP A 299 -2.36 -16.85 -35.26
N CYS A 300 -3.08 -15.80 -35.60
CA CYS A 300 -2.74 -14.88 -36.68
C CYS A 300 -3.29 -13.47 -36.41
N LYS A 301 -2.78 -12.47 -37.13
CA LYS A 301 -3.28 -11.08 -37.04
C LYS A 301 -4.78 -11.07 -37.45
N PRO A 302 -5.68 -10.62 -36.57
CA PRO A 302 -7.11 -10.58 -36.86
C PRO A 302 -7.44 -9.69 -38.06
N ASP A 303 -8.39 -10.13 -38.86
CA ASP A 303 -9.14 -9.24 -39.74
C ASP A 303 -10.31 -8.66 -38.94
N TRP A 304 -10.12 -7.47 -38.38
CA TRP A 304 -11.10 -6.77 -37.55
C TRP A 304 -12.39 -6.44 -38.30
N GLU A 305 -12.33 -6.33 -39.63
CA GLU A 305 -13.52 -6.11 -40.45
C GLU A 305 -14.35 -7.39 -40.61
N ALA A 306 -13.77 -8.57 -40.38
CA ALA A 306 -14.38 -9.87 -40.61
C ALA A 306 -14.97 -10.55 -39.36
N ASP A 307 -15.21 -9.81 -38.27
CA ASP A 307 -15.66 -10.35 -36.97
C ASP A 307 -14.77 -11.51 -36.49
N PRO A 308 -13.51 -11.21 -36.14
CA PRO A 308 -12.46 -12.21 -36.08
C PRO A 308 -12.72 -13.29 -35.02
N ILE A 309 -12.37 -14.53 -35.36
CA ILE A 309 -12.40 -15.71 -34.50
C ILE A 309 -11.04 -16.39 -34.62
N ILE A 310 -10.32 -16.55 -33.51
CA ILE A 310 -9.05 -17.30 -33.45
C ILE A 310 -9.34 -18.66 -32.83
N SER A 311 -9.80 -19.57 -33.68
CA SER A 311 -10.09 -20.97 -33.39
C SER A 311 -10.35 -21.67 -34.72
N ALA A 312 -9.98 -22.95 -34.85
CA ALA A 312 -10.38 -23.78 -35.98
C ALA A 312 -11.79 -24.36 -35.81
N ARG A 313 -12.43 -24.14 -34.65
CA ARG A 313 -13.76 -24.65 -34.33
C ARG A 313 -14.85 -23.71 -34.84
N GLU A 314 -15.98 -24.29 -35.23
CA GLU A 314 -17.14 -23.51 -35.68
C GLU A 314 -17.84 -22.84 -34.49
N LEU A 315 -18.42 -21.65 -34.71
CA LEU A 315 -19.27 -20.95 -33.76
C LEU A 315 -20.70 -20.84 -34.34
N PRO A 316 -21.60 -21.80 -34.04
CA PRO A 316 -22.93 -21.86 -34.64
C PRO A 316 -23.84 -20.68 -34.27
N ILE A 317 -23.62 -20.10 -33.09
CA ILE A 317 -24.36 -18.95 -32.59
C ILE A 317 -23.32 -17.92 -32.17
N ASP A 318 -23.19 -16.86 -32.95
CA ASP A 318 -22.32 -15.73 -32.61
C ASP A 318 -23.02 -14.84 -31.57
N PRO A 319 -22.48 -14.70 -30.35
CA PRO A 319 -23.09 -13.90 -29.30
C PRO A 319 -22.91 -12.40 -29.52
N ARG A 320 -22.06 -11.97 -30.45
CA ARG A 320 -21.74 -10.55 -30.68
C ARG A 320 -22.91 -9.78 -31.32
N PRO A 321 -22.95 -8.45 -31.21
CA PRO A 321 -23.96 -7.60 -31.87
C PRO A 321 -23.98 -7.79 -33.40
N GLU A 322 -25.14 -7.61 -34.05
CA GLU A 322 -25.22 -7.64 -35.53
C GLU A 322 -24.50 -6.46 -36.17
N ARG A 323 -23.94 -6.66 -37.37
CA ARG A 323 -23.43 -5.57 -38.19
C ARG A 323 -24.59 -4.70 -38.68
N GLY A 324 -24.57 -3.42 -38.34
CA GLY A 324 -25.51 -2.42 -38.84
C GLY A 324 -24.89 -1.02 -38.94
N PRO A 325 -25.59 -0.05 -39.57
CA PRO A 325 -25.22 1.35 -39.45
C PRO A 325 -25.27 1.76 -37.97
N GLY A 326 -24.15 2.27 -37.43
CA GLY A 326 -24.06 2.68 -36.02
C GLY A 326 -23.33 1.72 -35.07
N THR A 327 -22.44 0.84 -35.56
CA THR A 327 -21.66 -0.10 -34.71
C THR A 327 -20.81 0.60 -33.64
N ALA A 328 -20.24 1.77 -33.94
CA ALA A 328 -19.72 2.71 -32.95
C ALA A 328 -19.99 4.14 -33.46
N PRO A 329 -20.23 5.14 -32.58
CA PRO A 329 -20.41 6.52 -33.01
C PRO A 329 -19.16 7.10 -33.69
N ASP A 330 -19.33 7.93 -34.71
CA ASP A 330 -18.22 8.60 -35.41
C ASP A 330 -17.35 9.45 -34.46
N GLU A 331 -17.97 10.04 -33.44
CA GLU A 331 -17.27 10.81 -32.39
C GLU A 331 -16.29 9.93 -31.62
N PHE A 332 -16.69 8.70 -31.26
CA PHE A 332 -15.83 7.73 -30.58
C PHE A 332 -14.67 7.30 -31.48
N LEU A 333 -14.94 6.94 -32.73
CA LEU A 333 -13.91 6.51 -33.68
C LEU A 333 -12.91 7.63 -33.99
N THR A 334 -13.38 8.87 -34.08
CA THR A 334 -12.55 10.06 -34.29
C THR A 334 -11.64 10.31 -33.08
N ALA A 335 -12.21 10.30 -31.87
CA ALA A 335 -11.44 10.49 -30.65
C ALA A 335 -10.41 9.36 -30.44
N ARG A 336 -10.80 8.11 -30.70
CA ARG A 336 -9.91 6.94 -30.60
C ARG A 336 -8.71 7.05 -31.55
N ARG A 337 -8.95 7.37 -32.83
CA ARG A 337 -7.88 7.53 -33.83
C ARG A 337 -6.89 8.61 -33.42
N ARG A 338 -7.41 9.78 -33.01
CA ARG A 338 -6.59 10.89 -32.52
C ARG A 338 -5.71 10.49 -31.34
N LEU A 339 -6.24 9.71 -30.41
CA LEU A 339 -5.48 9.23 -29.26
C LEU A 339 -4.39 8.23 -29.66
N PHE A 340 -4.72 7.28 -30.54
CA PHE A 340 -3.78 6.24 -30.97
C PHE A 340 -2.63 6.77 -31.83
N ASP A 341 -2.81 7.90 -32.52
CA ASP A 341 -1.74 8.55 -33.25
C ASP A 341 -0.58 9.02 -32.35
N PHE A 342 -0.81 9.16 -31.03
CA PHE A 342 0.27 9.40 -30.07
C PHE A 342 1.16 8.18 -29.79
N PHE A 343 0.64 6.96 -30.02
CA PHE A 343 1.37 5.72 -29.75
C PHE A 343 2.11 5.18 -30.97
N LYS A 344 1.75 5.62 -32.18
CA LYS A 344 2.39 5.15 -33.42
C LYS A 344 3.83 5.65 -33.52
N SER A 345 4.76 4.74 -33.81
CA SER A 345 6.14 5.07 -34.15
C SER A 345 6.21 5.71 -35.55
N THR A 346 7.16 6.63 -35.77
CA THR A 346 7.37 7.34 -37.05
C THR A 346 8.43 6.68 -37.94
N GLN A 347 8.92 5.50 -37.56
CA GLN A 347 9.92 4.69 -38.28
C GLN A 347 9.42 3.24 -38.31
N ASP A 348 9.96 2.37 -39.19
CA ASP A 348 9.58 0.95 -39.38
C ASP A 348 9.75 0.04 -38.11
N GLU A 349 9.74 0.62 -36.92
CA GLU A 349 9.75 -0.01 -35.61
C GLU A 349 8.37 -0.57 -35.28
N ARG A 350 8.33 -1.70 -34.57
CA ARG A 350 7.08 -2.29 -34.09
C ARG A 350 6.32 -1.32 -33.19
N SER A 351 5.00 -1.32 -33.31
CA SER A 351 4.10 -0.60 -32.40
C SER A 351 4.38 -1.00 -30.95
N PRO A 352 4.34 -0.05 -29.99
CA PRO A 352 4.63 -0.36 -28.60
C PRO A 352 3.53 -1.22 -27.97
N VAL A 353 3.93 -2.05 -27.02
CA VAL A 353 3.03 -2.84 -26.17
C VAL A 353 2.65 -2.03 -24.92
N ALA A 354 1.44 -2.22 -24.40
CA ALA A 354 0.89 -1.40 -23.31
C ALA A 354 1.76 -1.40 -22.04
N SER A 355 2.43 -2.52 -21.75
CA SER A 355 3.36 -2.66 -20.64
C SER A 355 4.61 -1.76 -20.75
N THR A 356 4.95 -1.31 -21.95
CA THR A 356 6.13 -0.46 -22.23
C THR A 356 5.78 1.01 -22.48
N ILE A 357 4.50 1.33 -22.70
CA ILE A 357 4.07 2.71 -22.93
C ILE A 357 4.19 3.50 -21.62
N LYS A 358 4.94 4.60 -21.68
CA LYS A 358 5.07 5.58 -20.61
C LYS A 358 3.91 6.55 -20.66
N TYR A 359 2.73 6.13 -20.22
CA TYR A 359 1.54 6.97 -20.23
C TYR A 359 1.73 8.26 -19.42
N TRP A 360 2.55 8.25 -18.38
CA TRP A 360 2.89 9.46 -17.64
C TRP A 360 3.60 10.54 -18.48
N GLU A 361 4.38 10.16 -19.51
CA GLU A 361 5.01 11.12 -20.45
C GLU A 361 3.94 11.77 -21.33
N HIS A 362 3.06 10.95 -21.92
CA HIS A 362 1.94 11.43 -22.73
C HIS A 362 0.98 12.30 -21.92
N MET A 363 0.74 11.94 -20.66
CA MET A 363 -0.06 12.73 -19.74
C MET A 363 0.56 14.09 -19.41
N ARG A 364 1.76 14.46 -19.89
CA ARG A 364 2.26 15.85 -19.80
C ARG A 364 1.76 16.72 -20.96
N ASP A 365 1.35 16.13 -22.08
CA ASP A 365 0.81 16.85 -23.23
C ASP A 365 -0.69 17.12 -23.04
N GLU A 366 -1.08 18.40 -23.01
CA GLU A 366 -2.48 18.81 -22.94
C GLU A 366 -3.31 18.25 -24.11
N ASN A 367 -2.73 18.11 -25.30
CA ASN A 367 -3.44 17.55 -26.45
C ASN A 367 -3.79 16.08 -26.24
N PHE A 368 -2.90 15.30 -25.61
CA PHE A 368 -3.16 13.91 -25.26
C PHE A 368 -4.25 13.83 -24.18
N ARG A 369 -4.17 14.66 -23.12
CA ARG A 369 -5.19 14.73 -22.07
C ARG A 369 -6.58 15.04 -22.65
N ASN A 370 -6.64 16.01 -23.56
CA ASN A 370 -7.87 16.39 -24.24
C ASN A 370 -8.40 15.26 -25.12
N ALA A 371 -7.54 14.60 -25.92
CA ALA A 371 -7.94 13.45 -26.73
C ALA A 371 -8.48 12.27 -25.89
N LEU A 372 -7.85 12.00 -24.73
CA LEU A 372 -8.30 10.96 -23.80
C LEU A 372 -9.66 11.32 -23.17
N SER A 373 -9.86 12.59 -22.83
CA SER A 373 -11.13 13.09 -22.27
C SER A 373 -12.26 13.05 -23.30
N GLU A 374 -11.96 13.41 -24.55
CA GLU A 374 -12.88 13.28 -25.70
C GLU A 374 -13.27 11.81 -25.92
N LEU A 375 -12.31 10.88 -25.87
CA LEU A 375 -12.60 9.45 -26.00
C LEU A 375 -13.54 8.95 -24.91
N LEU A 376 -13.28 9.30 -23.64
CA LEU A 376 -14.14 8.90 -22.53
C LEU A 376 -15.54 9.53 -22.63
N SER A 377 -15.63 10.81 -22.99
CA SER A 377 -16.90 11.50 -23.16
C SER A 377 -17.73 10.86 -24.29
N ALA A 378 -17.09 10.52 -25.42
CA ALA A 378 -17.76 9.83 -26.52
C ALA A 378 -18.20 8.41 -26.13
N TYR A 379 -17.37 7.70 -25.36
CA TYR A 379 -17.70 6.37 -24.86
C TYR A 379 -18.83 6.40 -23.81
N GLU A 380 -18.83 7.38 -22.91
CA GLU A 380 -19.92 7.64 -21.97
C GLU A 380 -21.25 7.83 -22.72
N SER A 381 -21.28 8.73 -23.70
CA SER A 381 -22.49 8.96 -24.52
C SER A 381 -22.92 7.70 -25.28
N TRP A 382 -21.98 6.89 -25.75
CA TRP A 382 -22.27 5.63 -26.43
C TRP A 382 -22.89 4.59 -25.47
N LEU A 383 -22.32 4.41 -24.29
CA LEU A 383 -22.85 3.53 -23.24
C LEU A 383 -24.28 3.90 -22.83
N GLU A 384 -24.61 5.19 -22.80
CA GLU A 384 -25.96 5.67 -22.46
C GLU A 384 -26.98 5.42 -23.58
N SER A 385 -26.56 5.65 -24.84
CA SER A 385 -27.43 5.59 -26.02
C SER A 385 -27.63 4.17 -26.55
N ASP A 386 -26.57 3.37 -26.59
CA ASP A 386 -26.56 1.98 -27.06
C ASP A 386 -25.56 1.15 -26.26
N PHE A 387 -25.96 0.80 -25.04
CA PHE A 387 -25.20 -0.09 -24.17
C PHE A 387 -24.91 -1.45 -24.83
N ASP A 388 -25.82 -1.96 -25.65
CA ASP A 388 -25.73 -3.32 -26.17
C ASP A 388 -24.58 -3.48 -27.18
N SER A 389 -24.26 -2.43 -27.93
CA SER A 389 -23.04 -2.39 -28.74
C SER A 389 -21.82 -1.93 -27.94
N ALA A 390 -21.94 -0.87 -27.12
CA ALA A 390 -20.82 -0.26 -26.40
C ALA A 390 -20.13 -1.20 -25.41
N ALA A 391 -20.87 -2.12 -24.77
CA ALA A 391 -20.32 -3.10 -23.83
C ALA A 391 -19.35 -4.11 -24.47
N TRP A 392 -19.39 -4.25 -25.80
CA TRP A 392 -18.49 -5.13 -26.56
C TRP A 392 -17.23 -4.43 -27.09
N SER A 393 -17.08 -3.12 -26.89
CA SER A 393 -15.89 -2.38 -27.33
C SER A 393 -14.63 -2.92 -26.65
N ASP A 394 -13.57 -3.16 -27.42
CA ASP A 394 -12.25 -3.58 -26.95
C ASP A 394 -12.26 -4.86 -26.10
N THR A 395 -13.17 -5.78 -26.44
CA THR A 395 -13.34 -7.05 -25.71
C THR A 395 -12.78 -8.25 -26.48
N VAL A 396 -12.29 -9.25 -25.73
CA VAL A 396 -11.97 -10.57 -26.24
C VAL A 396 -12.83 -11.59 -25.49
N ALA A 397 -13.77 -12.23 -26.18
CA ALA A 397 -14.62 -13.25 -25.60
C ALA A 397 -13.95 -14.62 -25.69
N VAL A 398 -13.85 -15.30 -24.55
CA VAL A 398 -13.21 -16.61 -24.43
C VAL A 398 -14.28 -17.69 -24.32
N HIS A 399 -14.23 -18.62 -25.28
CA HIS A 399 -15.23 -19.67 -25.44
C HIS A 399 -14.62 -21.05 -25.19
N ALA A 400 -15.41 -21.92 -24.60
CA ALA A 400 -15.02 -23.31 -24.38
C ALA A 400 -15.42 -24.22 -25.53
N ALA A 401 -14.80 -25.39 -25.58
CA ALA A 401 -15.21 -26.49 -26.44
C ALA A 401 -16.55 -27.10 -25.99
N GLN A 402 -17.48 -27.34 -26.92
CA GLN A 402 -18.59 -28.27 -26.66
C GLN A 402 -18.09 -29.72 -26.60
N ALA A 403 -18.71 -30.55 -25.75
CA ALA A 403 -18.36 -31.96 -25.55
C ALA A 403 -18.53 -32.84 -26.81
N THR A 404 -19.31 -32.39 -27.80
CA THR A 404 -19.51 -33.08 -29.08
C THR A 404 -19.10 -32.18 -30.25
N ALA A 405 -18.11 -32.64 -31.02
CA ALA A 405 -17.67 -32.18 -32.34
C ALA A 405 -17.32 -30.69 -32.51
N GLY A 406 -16.02 -30.37 -32.65
CA GLY A 406 -15.48 -29.25 -33.47
C GLY A 406 -16.05 -27.84 -33.29
N VAL A 407 -16.80 -27.57 -32.22
CA VAL A 407 -17.66 -26.40 -32.07
C VAL A 407 -17.37 -25.71 -30.74
N LEU A 408 -17.47 -24.38 -30.75
CA LEU A 408 -17.42 -23.53 -29.57
C LEU A 408 -18.79 -23.45 -28.88
N GLU A 409 -18.80 -23.38 -27.56
CA GLU A 409 -19.99 -23.01 -26.79
C GLU A 409 -20.49 -21.64 -27.26
N SER A 410 -21.80 -21.42 -27.35
CA SER A 410 -22.36 -20.13 -27.79
C SER A 410 -22.08 -18.99 -26.82
N SER A 411 -21.66 -19.33 -25.60
CA SER A 411 -21.57 -18.44 -24.47
C SER A 411 -20.13 -18.33 -24.01
N PRO A 412 -19.58 -17.11 -23.87
CA PRO A 412 -18.26 -16.97 -23.30
C PRO A 412 -18.29 -17.31 -21.81
N TYR A 413 -17.25 -18.01 -21.34
CA TYR A 413 -17.04 -18.24 -19.90
C TYR A 413 -16.17 -17.16 -19.27
N ALA A 414 -15.39 -16.45 -20.08
CA ALA A 414 -14.61 -15.29 -19.68
C ALA A 414 -14.58 -14.24 -20.80
N VAL A 415 -14.36 -12.99 -20.41
CA VAL A 415 -14.20 -11.84 -21.30
C VAL A 415 -12.97 -11.08 -20.85
N LEU A 416 -12.07 -10.75 -21.77
CA LEU A 416 -10.94 -9.87 -21.51
C LEU A 416 -11.28 -8.46 -21.96
N LEU A 417 -10.98 -7.47 -21.14
CA LEU A 417 -10.93 -6.07 -21.59
C LEU A 417 -9.50 -5.73 -21.96
N SER A 418 -9.30 -5.23 -23.18
CA SER A 418 -7.97 -4.86 -23.65
C SER A 418 -7.39 -3.69 -22.84
N PRO A 419 -6.06 -3.51 -22.83
CA PRO A 419 -5.41 -2.35 -22.25
C PRO A 419 -5.91 -1.02 -22.82
N PHE A 420 -6.44 -1.04 -24.04
CA PHE A 420 -6.93 0.12 -24.77
C PHE A 420 -8.44 0.33 -24.68
N HIS A 421 -9.16 -0.52 -23.93
CA HIS A 421 -10.53 -0.24 -23.53
C HIS A 421 -10.58 1.14 -22.82
N PRO A 422 -11.53 2.05 -23.14
CA PRO A 422 -11.48 3.44 -22.69
C PRO A 422 -11.26 3.63 -21.18
N VAL A 423 -11.97 2.85 -20.35
CA VAL A 423 -11.81 2.85 -18.89
C VAL A 423 -10.43 2.34 -18.45
N ARG A 424 -9.91 1.28 -19.09
CA ARG A 424 -8.63 0.66 -18.75
C ARG A 424 -7.47 1.60 -19.06
N LEU A 425 -7.51 2.19 -20.24
CA LEU A 425 -6.52 3.16 -20.70
C LEU A 425 -6.51 4.41 -19.81
N ALA A 426 -7.68 4.96 -19.50
CA ALA A 426 -7.79 6.13 -18.62
C ALA A 426 -7.27 5.84 -17.22
N TRP A 427 -7.57 4.65 -16.67
CA TRP A 427 -7.06 4.22 -15.37
C TRP A 427 -5.53 4.14 -15.39
N GLN A 428 -4.93 3.51 -16.41
CA GLN A 428 -3.48 3.39 -16.54
C GLN A 428 -2.79 4.75 -16.69
N CYS A 429 -3.34 5.63 -17.54
CA CYS A 429 -2.87 7.00 -17.67
C CYS A 429 -2.88 7.75 -16.33
N ARG A 430 -3.99 7.67 -15.59
CA ARG A 430 -4.15 8.37 -14.31
C ARG A 430 -3.25 7.79 -13.22
N ALA A 431 -3.12 6.46 -13.16
CA ALA A 431 -2.26 5.79 -12.19
C ALA A 431 -0.79 6.16 -12.40
N GLN A 432 -0.29 6.05 -13.63
CA GLN A 432 1.10 6.40 -13.93
C GLN A 432 1.36 7.91 -13.71
N GLU A 433 0.42 8.79 -14.06
CA GLU A 433 0.55 10.24 -13.81
C GLU A 433 0.76 10.55 -12.32
N ILE A 434 -0.07 9.99 -11.44
CA ILE A 434 0.02 10.22 -9.99
C ILE A 434 1.30 9.62 -9.39
N LEU A 435 1.67 8.40 -9.81
CA LEU A 435 2.89 7.73 -9.34
C LEU A 435 4.15 8.51 -9.72
N GLU A 436 4.21 9.01 -10.96
CA GLU A 436 5.33 9.78 -11.48
C GLU A 436 5.40 11.18 -10.84
N HIS A 437 4.25 11.83 -10.63
CA HIS A 437 4.19 13.14 -9.99
C HIS A 437 4.74 13.10 -8.56
N ALA A 438 4.40 12.07 -7.78
CA ALA A 438 4.94 11.88 -6.42
C ALA A 438 6.47 11.71 -6.40
N LEU A 439 7.03 11.01 -7.40
CA LEU A 439 8.48 10.81 -7.53
C LEU A 439 9.21 12.09 -7.93
N ASN A 440 8.73 12.78 -8.97
CA ASN A 440 9.51 13.84 -9.62
C ASN A 440 9.14 15.25 -9.16
N LYS A 441 7.84 15.54 -8.94
CA LYS A 441 7.41 16.86 -8.47
C LYS A 441 7.60 17.03 -6.98
N GLU A 442 7.05 16.08 -6.25
CA GLU A 442 6.97 16.17 -4.80
C GLU A 442 8.26 15.65 -4.15
N ARG A 443 8.97 14.75 -4.83
CA ARG A 443 10.16 14.04 -4.32
C ARG A 443 9.87 13.34 -2.99
N LYS A 444 8.65 12.82 -2.89
CA LYS A 444 8.10 12.15 -1.71
C LYS A 444 7.48 10.83 -2.16
N GLY A 445 8.34 9.85 -2.47
CA GLY A 445 7.89 8.50 -2.80
C GLY A 445 6.96 7.96 -1.72
N CYS A 446 5.86 7.35 -2.15
CA CYS A 446 4.82 6.87 -1.24
C CYS A 446 4.84 5.34 -1.17
N PRO A 447 4.93 4.74 0.04
CA PRO A 447 4.91 3.27 0.16
C PRO A 447 3.56 2.68 -0.28
N ALA A 448 2.47 3.45 -0.19
CA ALA A 448 1.13 3.00 -0.58
C ALA A 448 0.89 2.94 -2.11
N ALA A 449 1.92 3.16 -2.94
CA ALA A 449 1.83 3.02 -4.39
C ALA A 449 1.28 1.64 -4.82
N SER A 450 1.56 0.58 -4.07
CA SER A 450 1.06 -0.78 -4.36
C SER A 450 -0.43 -1.00 -4.03
N MET A 451 -1.12 0.00 -3.46
CA MET A 451 -2.56 -0.03 -3.21
C MET A 451 -3.38 0.16 -4.49
N LEU A 452 -2.81 0.81 -5.51
CA LEU A 452 -3.48 1.02 -6.78
C LEU A 452 -3.73 -0.35 -7.41
N ASN A 453 -4.99 -0.69 -7.67
CA ASN A 453 -5.35 -2.01 -8.16
C ASN A 453 -6.07 -1.91 -9.51
N PRO A 454 -5.37 -2.20 -10.62
CA PRO A 454 -6.01 -2.19 -11.92
C PRO A 454 -7.11 -3.24 -12.03
N SER A 455 -7.01 -4.40 -11.36
CA SER A 455 -7.96 -5.51 -11.56
C SER A 455 -9.40 -5.21 -11.09
N ALA A 456 -9.64 -4.07 -10.42
CA ALA A 456 -10.93 -3.72 -9.83
C ALA A 456 -11.69 -2.61 -10.60
N PHE A 457 -11.25 -2.27 -11.82
CA PHE A 457 -11.85 -1.20 -12.62
C PHE A 457 -11.99 -1.58 -14.12
N PRO A 458 -13.23 -1.81 -14.60
CA PRO A 458 -14.44 -2.04 -13.81
C PRO A 458 -14.37 -3.37 -13.02
N ASP A 459 -15.15 -3.53 -11.96
CA ASP A 459 -15.16 -4.77 -11.14
C ASP A 459 -16.24 -5.77 -11.62
N CYS A 460 -17.17 -5.32 -12.44
CA CYS A 460 -18.15 -6.17 -13.11
C CYS A 460 -18.69 -5.52 -14.40
N ILE A 461 -19.18 -6.35 -15.31
CA ILE A 461 -19.81 -5.92 -16.56
C ILE A 461 -20.96 -6.85 -16.92
N LEU A 462 -22.03 -6.28 -17.48
CA LEU A 462 -23.16 -7.04 -18.03
C LEU A 462 -23.02 -7.10 -19.55
N LEU A 463 -22.68 -8.27 -20.09
CA LEU A 463 -22.48 -8.43 -21.53
C LEU A 463 -23.77 -8.90 -22.22
N PRO A 464 -24.31 -8.14 -23.19
CA PRO A 464 -25.49 -8.54 -23.96
C PRO A 464 -25.10 -9.52 -25.07
N CYS A 465 -25.48 -10.79 -24.91
CA CYS A 465 -25.14 -11.88 -25.83
C CYS A 465 -26.35 -12.26 -26.69
N ARG A 466 -26.19 -12.31 -28.01
CA ARG A 466 -27.25 -12.77 -28.91
C ARG A 466 -27.46 -14.28 -28.83
N THR A 467 -28.72 -14.67 -28.86
CA THR A 467 -29.16 -16.08 -28.84
C THR A 467 -29.56 -16.54 -30.25
N ALA A 468 -29.74 -17.86 -30.43
CA ALA A 468 -30.19 -18.43 -31.70
C ALA A 468 -31.52 -17.86 -32.23
N THR A 469 -32.38 -17.32 -31.34
CA THR A 469 -33.66 -16.72 -31.71
C THR A 469 -33.54 -15.22 -32.03
N GLY A 470 -32.33 -14.66 -32.01
CA GLY A 470 -32.08 -13.22 -32.19
C GLY A 470 -32.37 -12.36 -30.95
N ASN A 471 -32.78 -12.98 -29.83
CA ASN A 471 -32.98 -12.25 -28.56
C ASN A 471 -31.63 -11.97 -27.90
N VAL A 472 -31.56 -10.87 -27.13
CA VAL A 472 -30.39 -10.50 -26.32
C VAL A 472 -30.54 -11.07 -24.91
N ASP A 473 -29.58 -11.92 -24.54
CA ASP A 473 -29.41 -12.50 -23.22
C ASP A 473 -28.32 -11.73 -22.46
N ARG A 474 -28.68 -11.13 -21.31
CA ARG A 474 -27.76 -10.28 -20.54
C ARG A 474 -27.00 -11.11 -19.52
N ARG A 475 -25.69 -11.25 -19.73
CA ARG A 475 -24.83 -12.15 -18.96
C ARG A 475 -23.92 -11.39 -18.03
N PRO A 476 -23.93 -11.67 -16.72
CA PRO A 476 -23.07 -10.96 -15.78
C PRO A 476 -21.66 -11.57 -15.78
N PHE A 477 -20.66 -10.69 -15.70
CA PHE A 477 -19.27 -11.05 -15.51
C PHE A 477 -18.67 -10.23 -14.36
N VAL A 478 -17.72 -10.82 -13.64
CA VAL A 478 -17.02 -10.20 -12.50
C VAL A 478 -15.52 -10.23 -12.70
N ALA A 479 -14.84 -9.19 -12.25
CA ALA A 479 -13.39 -9.13 -12.33
C ALA A 479 -12.74 -10.16 -11.39
N ILE A 480 -11.75 -10.85 -11.92
CA ILE A 480 -10.88 -11.77 -11.19
C ILE A 480 -9.44 -11.27 -11.24
N THR A 481 -8.68 -11.58 -10.20
CA THR A 481 -7.25 -11.22 -10.14
C THR A 481 -6.49 -12.00 -11.20
N SER A 482 -5.54 -11.33 -11.85
CA SER A 482 -4.72 -11.91 -12.91
C SER A 482 -3.27 -11.42 -12.80
N SER A 483 -2.35 -12.11 -13.49
CA SER A 483 -0.94 -11.73 -13.58
C SER A 483 -0.66 -10.46 -14.38
N SER A 484 -1.67 -9.91 -15.06
CA SER A 484 -1.55 -8.74 -15.92
C SER A 484 -2.09 -7.48 -15.24
N ASP A 485 -1.29 -6.41 -15.23
CA ASP A 485 -1.71 -5.07 -14.80
C ASP A 485 -2.64 -4.36 -15.81
N TYR A 486 -2.62 -4.79 -17.08
CA TYR A 486 -3.24 -4.04 -18.20
C TYR A 486 -4.50 -4.70 -18.74
N TRP A 487 -4.45 -5.99 -19.07
CA TRP A 487 -5.63 -6.78 -19.39
C TRP A 487 -6.49 -7.01 -18.16
N SER A 488 -7.79 -6.75 -18.27
CA SER A 488 -8.75 -7.13 -17.24
C SER A 488 -9.37 -8.47 -17.59
N VAL A 489 -9.44 -9.40 -16.64
CA VAL A 489 -10.15 -10.67 -16.83
C VAL A 489 -11.50 -10.62 -16.12
N MET A 490 -12.57 -10.74 -16.89
CA MET A 490 -13.95 -10.78 -16.41
C MET A 490 -14.49 -12.20 -16.54
N TRP A 491 -14.85 -12.83 -15.43
CA TRP A 491 -15.34 -14.21 -15.40
C TRP A 491 -16.87 -14.27 -15.33
N SER A 492 -17.47 -15.18 -16.09
CA SER A 492 -18.93 -15.34 -16.10
C SER A 492 -19.44 -15.88 -14.76
N THR A 493 -20.47 -15.24 -14.21
CA THR A 493 -21.06 -15.69 -12.94
C THR A 493 -21.74 -17.06 -13.04
N SER A 494 -22.04 -17.55 -14.25
CA SER A 494 -22.61 -18.87 -14.50
C SER A 494 -21.58 -19.97 -14.77
N ALA A 495 -20.30 -19.62 -14.91
CA ALA A 495 -19.21 -20.56 -15.22
C ALA A 495 -18.16 -20.63 -14.09
N VAL A 496 -18.57 -20.30 -12.87
CA VAL A 496 -17.69 -20.21 -11.69
C VAL A 496 -17.12 -21.57 -11.29
N ASP A 497 -17.86 -22.65 -11.55
CA ASP A 497 -17.42 -24.03 -11.39
C ASP A 497 -16.13 -24.32 -12.20
N ARG A 498 -15.97 -23.68 -13.36
CA ARG A 498 -14.77 -23.82 -14.20
C ARG A 498 -13.52 -23.22 -13.57
N LEU A 499 -13.64 -22.25 -12.66
CA LEU A 499 -12.47 -21.66 -11.96
C LEU A 499 -11.81 -22.63 -10.99
N ALA A 500 -12.58 -23.59 -10.47
CA ALA A 500 -12.09 -24.57 -9.49
C ALA A 500 -11.23 -25.68 -10.13
N ASP A 501 -11.39 -25.91 -11.43
CA ASP A 501 -10.66 -26.91 -12.21
C ASP A 501 -9.48 -26.23 -12.93
N THR A 502 -8.25 -26.63 -12.60
CA THR A 502 -7.04 -25.96 -13.12
C THR A 502 -6.88 -26.15 -14.63
N ASP A 503 -7.19 -27.32 -15.18
CA ASP A 503 -7.06 -27.59 -16.61
C ASP A 503 -8.11 -26.79 -17.40
N ARG A 504 -9.35 -26.72 -16.89
CA ARG A 504 -10.43 -25.94 -17.52
C ARG A 504 -10.24 -24.44 -17.36
N ARG A 505 -9.65 -23.99 -16.24
CA ARG A 505 -9.30 -22.58 -15.99
C ARG A 505 -8.20 -22.13 -16.94
N ASN A 506 -7.20 -23.00 -17.14
CA ASN A 506 -6.00 -22.66 -17.89
C ASN A 506 -6.08 -22.99 -19.40
N GLU A 507 -7.26 -23.35 -19.91
CA GLU A 507 -7.46 -23.81 -21.28
C GLU A 507 -7.04 -22.74 -22.32
N VAL A 508 -7.35 -21.46 -22.05
CA VAL A 508 -6.90 -20.30 -22.85
C VAL A 508 -6.00 -19.37 -22.03
N LEU A 509 -6.33 -19.16 -20.76
CA LEU A 509 -5.60 -18.28 -19.85
C LEU A 509 -4.40 -19.04 -19.29
N GLY A 510 -3.19 -18.56 -19.47
CA GLY A 510 -1.99 -19.23 -19.00
C GLY A 510 -0.73 -18.60 -19.56
N THR A 511 0.39 -19.28 -19.38
CA THR A 511 1.72 -18.80 -19.75
C THR A 511 1.83 -18.47 -21.25
N GLU A 512 1.20 -19.24 -22.14
CA GLU A 512 1.22 -18.99 -23.59
C GLU A 512 0.53 -17.68 -23.97
N LEU A 513 -0.66 -17.43 -23.43
CA LEU A 513 -1.35 -16.15 -23.63
C LEU A 513 -0.58 -15.01 -22.92
N GLY A 514 0.07 -15.33 -21.80
CA GLY A 514 0.75 -14.39 -20.91
C GLY A 514 -0.16 -13.79 -19.84
N ILE A 515 -1.35 -14.37 -19.63
CA ILE A 515 -2.33 -13.93 -18.64
C ILE A 515 -2.73 -15.14 -17.81
N GLU A 516 -2.28 -15.18 -16.58
CA GLU A 516 -2.64 -16.20 -15.59
C GLU A 516 -3.71 -15.63 -14.67
N VAL A 517 -4.63 -16.48 -14.21
CA VAL A 517 -5.73 -16.08 -13.34
C VAL A 517 -5.71 -16.88 -12.05
N ASP A 518 -5.92 -16.16 -10.95
CA ASP A 518 -6.24 -16.79 -9.68
C ASP A 518 -7.74 -17.11 -9.63
N GLY A 519 -8.14 -18.02 -8.75
CA GLY A 519 -9.56 -18.18 -8.42
C GLY A 519 -10.16 -16.90 -7.82
N LEU A 520 -11.47 -16.89 -7.55
CA LEU A 520 -12.15 -15.75 -6.88
C LEU A 520 -11.58 -15.39 -5.51
N ALA A 521 -10.80 -16.31 -4.93
CA ALA A 521 -10.16 -16.16 -3.64
C ALA A 521 -8.66 -16.49 -3.80
N SER A 522 -7.79 -15.61 -3.31
CA SER A 522 -6.34 -15.73 -3.49
C SER A 522 -5.70 -16.74 -2.52
N GLY A 523 -4.63 -17.40 -2.99
CA GLY A 523 -3.83 -18.30 -2.18
C GLY A 523 -2.96 -17.58 -1.15
N PHE A 524 -2.32 -18.39 -0.31
CA PHE A 524 -1.32 -17.93 0.65
C PHE A 524 -0.04 -17.51 -0.10
N SER A 525 0.33 -16.24 -0.01
CA SER A 525 1.48 -15.67 -0.73
C SER A 525 2.83 -16.09 -0.12
N ALA A 526 3.90 -15.98 -0.91
CA ALA A 526 5.26 -16.31 -0.46
C ALA A 526 5.67 -15.50 0.78
N GLN A 527 5.29 -14.21 0.83
CA GLN A 527 5.61 -13.36 1.96
C GLN A 527 4.86 -13.78 3.23
N GLN A 528 3.58 -14.19 3.11
CA GLN A 528 2.82 -14.73 4.24
C GLN A 528 3.45 -16.03 4.76
N VAL A 529 3.96 -16.91 3.88
CA VAL A 529 4.69 -18.12 4.29
C VAL A 529 5.93 -17.77 5.09
N ILE A 530 6.80 -16.90 4.55
CA ILE A 530 8.04 -16.48 5.23
C ILE A 530 7.74 -15.92 6.61
N ARG A 531 6.73 -15.05 6.73
CA ARG A 531 6.33 -14.42 7.99
C ARG A 531 5.75 -15.41 8.99
N SER A 532 4.86 -16.31 8.55
CA SER A 532 4.28 -17.32 9.43
C SER A 532 5.34 -18.30 9.96
N LEU A 533 6.34 -18.66 9.15
CA LEU A 533 7.49 -19.48 9.57
C LEU A 533 8.39 -18.74 10.57
N ASP A 534 8.74 -17.48 10.29
CA ASP A 534 9.52 -16.63 11.20
C ASP A 534 8.83 -16.50 12.56
N GLU A 535 7.52 -16.30 12.54
CA GLU A 535 6.69 -16.13 13.71
C GLU A 535 6.69 -17.39 14.59
N VAL A 536 6.31 -18.55 14.02
CA VAL A 536 6.29 -19.80 14.78
C VAL A 536 7.70 -20.22 15.20
N SER A 537 8.73 -19.99 14.39
CA SER A 537 10.13 -20.25 14.77
C SER A 537 10.57 -19.50 16.03
N ARG A 538 10.07 -18.26 16.23
CA ARG A 538 10.31 -17.50 17.47
C ARG A 538 9.52 -18.04 18.65
N LEU A 539 8.27 -18.46 18.43
CA LEU A 539 7.40 -19.04 19.47
C LEU A 539 7.95 -20.36 20.00
N VAL A 540 8.49 -21.20 19.12
CA VAL A 540 9.11 -22.48 19.49
C VAL A 540 10.63 -22.44 19.40
N ALA A 541 11.26 -21.33 19.80
CA ALA A 541 12.71 -21.12 19.68
C ALA A 541 13.59 -22.22 20.33
N GLY A 542 13.04 -22.95 21.31
CA GLY A 542 13.71 -24.09 21.95
C GLY A 542 13.70 -25.40 21.13
N ARG A 543 13.05 -25.45 19.97
CA ARG A 543 13.02 -26.63 19.09
C ARG A 543 14.12 -26.56 18.03
N SER A 544 14.88 -27.64 17.90
CA SER A 544 15.90 -27.80 16.85
C SER A 544 15.32 -28.20 15.50
N THR A 545 14.12 -28.78 15.48
CA THR A 545 13.38 -29.10 14.25
C THR A 545 12.00 -28.48 14.33
N LEU A 546 11.67 -27.65 13.34
CA LEU A 546 10.31 -27.15 13.12
C LEU A 546 9.57 -28.12 12.20
N LYS A 547 8.39 -28.58 12.62
CA LYS A 547 7.51 -29.43 11.80
C LYS A 547 6.40 -28.60 11.17
N VAL A 548 6.32 -28.62 9.84
CA VAL A 548 5.37 -27.83 9.06
C VAL A 548 4.49 -28.74 8.21
N GLY A 549 3.18 -28.59 8.35
CA GLY A 549 2.19 -29.21 7.46
C GLY A 549 1.75 -28.21 6.39
N ILE A 550 1.57 -28.65 5.14
CA ILE A 550 0.97 -27.84 4.08
C ILE A 550 -0.28 -28.54 3.57
N SER A 551 -1.40 -27.83 3.55
CA SER A 551 -2.68 -28.34 3.07
C SER A 551 -3.32 -27.37 2.07
N SER A 552 -4.09 -27.90 1.12
CA SER A 552 -4.91 -27.15 0.18
C SER A 552 -6.15 -27.99 -0.13
N ASP A 553 -7.33 -27.39 -0.19
CA ASP A 553 -8.57 -28.07 -0.62
C ASP A 553 -9.12 -27.52 -1.94
N SER A 554 -8.40 -26.58 -2.56
CA SER A 554 -8.63 -26.13 -3.92
C SER A 554 -7.33 -26.08 -4.72
N ALA A 555 -7.45 -26.17 -6.04
CA ALA A 555 -6.34 -26.05 -6.97
C ALA A 555 -6.13 -24.57 -7.35
N GLY A 556 -4.97 -24.01 -6.98
CA GLY A 556 -4.63 -22.60 -7.20
C GLY A 556 -3.13 -22.38 -7.32
N SER A 557 -2.75 -21.30 -7.99
CA SER A 557 -1.39 -20.78 -8.18
C SER A 557 -0.87 -20.09 -6.90
N GLY A 558 -0.77 -20.85 -5.81
CA GLY A 558 -0.24 -20.30 -4.55
C GLY A 558 1.28 -20.26 -4.56
N SER A 559 1.88 -19.13 -4.21
CA SER A 559 3.35 -18.97 -4.07
C SER A 559 3.91 -19.60 -2.77
N CYS A 560 3.23 -20.62 -2.24
CA CYS A 560 3.60 -21.27 -0.99
C CYS A 560 4.99 -21.94 -1.10
N ASN A 561 5.25 -22.59 -2.24
CA ASN A 561 6.54 -23.22 -2.53
C ASN A 561 7.68 -22.21 -2.50
N ASP A 562 7.51 -21.07 -3.18
CA ASP A 562 8.50 -19.98 -3.24
C ASP A 562 8.74 -19.38 -1.85
N GLY A 563 7.69 -19.26 -1.04
CA GLY A 563 7.79 -18.80 0.34
C GLY A 563 8.63 -19.72 1.22
N ILE A 564 8.45 -21.04 1.12
CA ILE A 564 9.28 -22.00 1.88
C ILE A 564 10.71 -21.97 1.37
N ASP A 565 10.91 -21.93 0.06
CA ASP A 565 12.24 -21.85 -0.55
C ASP A 565 13.01 -20.61 -0.09
N GLY A 566 12.35 -19.44 -0.13
CA GLY A 566 12.91 -18.17 0.30
C GLY A 566 13.22 -18.11 1.79
N TRP A 567 12.33 -18.63 2.64
CA TRP A 567 12.59 -18.70 4.08
C TRP A 567 13.78 -19.61 4.40
N CYS A 568 13.80 -20.81 3.82
CA CYS A 568 14.88 -21.77 4.04
C CYS A 568 16.23 -21.22 3.57
N SER A 569 16.27 -20.59 2.39
CA SER A 569 17.51 -20.03 1.83
C SER A 569 18.06 -18.86 2.64
N SER A 570 17.23 -18.16 3.42
CA SER A 570 17.64 -17.02 4.24
C SER A 570 17.96 -17.37 5.69
N GLN A 571 17.40 -18.46 6.23
CA GLN A 571 17.48 -18.80 7.66
C GLN A 571 18.23 -20.11 7.97
N LEU A 572 18.41 -20.99 6.99
CA LEU A 572 19.01 -22.32 7.18
C LEU A 572 20.31 -22.48 6.38
N GLY A 573 21.15 -23.42 6.81
CA GLY A 573 22.50 -23.62 6.26
C GLY A 573 23.58 -23.11 7.21
N LYS A 574 24.81 -23.63 7.07
CA LYS A 574 25.91 -23.31 8.02
C LYS A 574 26.33 -21.85 8.02
N GLU A 575 26.19 -21.15 6.89
CA GLU A 575 26.59 -19.74 6.77
C GLU A 575 25.51 -18.80 7.29
N GLN A 576 24.24 -19.19 7.15
CA GLN A 576 23.09 -18.37 7.51
C GLN A 576 22.61 -18.61 8.95
N ASP A 577 22.71 -19.84 9.48
CA ASP A 577 22.24 -20.18 10.83
C ASP A 577 23.27 -19.81 11.92
N PRO A 578 23.04 -18.75 12.72
CA PRO A 578 23.97 -18.34 13.76
C PRO A 578 24.10 -19.38 14.89
N TRP A 579 23.17 -20.34 14.97
CA TRP A 579 23.16 -21.42 15.98
C TRP A 579 23.72 -22.75 15.45
N ALA A 580 24.23 -22.80 14.21
CA ALA A 580 24.73 -24.03 13.59
C ALA A 580 25.76 -24.78 14.46
N ALA A 581 26.58 -24.05 15.22
CA ALA A 581 27.58 -24.63 16.13
C ALA A 581 26.98 -25.39 17.35
N GLY A 582 25.75 -25.06 17.77
CA GLY A 582 25.03 -25.70 18.88
C GLY A 582 24.05 -26.80 18.43
N GLY A 583 23.90 -26.99 17.12
CA GLY A 583 22.92 -27.88 16.48
C GLY A 583 22.10 -27.08 15.48
N ALA A 584 22.34 -27.33 14.18
CA ALA A 584 21.67 -26.59 13.11
C ALA A 584 20.14 -26.74 13.20
N ARG A 585 19.45 -25.62 13.03
CA ARG A 585 17.99 -25.61 12.86
C ARG A 585 17.63 -26.41 11.62
N SER A 586 16.53 -27.14 11.69
CA SER A 586 16.04 -27.97 10.59
C SER A 586 14.54 -27.79 10.39
N LEU A 587 14.10 -27.93 9.15
CA LEU A 587 12.69 -27.86 8.75
C LEU A 587 12.25 -29.23 8.22
N ARG A 588 11.13 -29.74 8.74
CA ARG A 588 10.46 -30.91 8.19
C ARG A 588 9.11 -30.48 7.64
N VAL A 589 8.96 -30.57 6.33
CA VAL A 589 7.73 -30.25 5.62
C VAL A 589 6.99 -31.55 5.31
N THR A 590 5.75 -31.66 5.76
CA THR A 590 4.81 -32.70 5.32
C THR A 590 3.76 -32.03 4.43
N ASP A 591 3.76 -32.37 3.15
CA ASP A 591 2.90 -31.78 2.14
C ASP A 591 1.72 -32.72 1.83
N TYR A 592 0.51 -32.23 2.11
CA TYR A 592 -0.77 -32.92 1.91
C TYR A 592 -1.44 -32.52 0.60
N ARG A 593 -0.85 -31.61 -0.19
CA ARG A 593 -1.41 -31.17 -1.46
C ARG A 593 -1.22 -32.23 -2.54
N GLU A 594 -2.00 -32.13 -3.62
CA GLU A 594 -1.81 -32.98 -4.79
C GLU A 594 -0.40 -32.83 -5.39
N PRO A 595 0.21 -33.89 -5.95
CA PRO A 595 1.58 -33.86 -6.47
C PRO A 595 1.88 -32.73 -7.45
N ALA A 596 0.88 -32.29 -8.24
CA ALA A 596 1.02 -31.19 -9.20
C ALA A 596 1.24 -29.81 -8.54
N LEU A 597 0.83 -29.64 -7.28
CA LEU A 597 1.02 -28.40 -6.51
C LEU A 597 2.31 -28.42 -5.66
N GLN A 598 2.98 -29.57 -5.59
CA GLN A 598 4.23 -29.73 -4.84
C GLN A 598 5.43 -29.24 -5.66
N PRO A 599 6.54 -28.84 -5.03
CA PRO A 599 7.72 -28.45 -5.77
C PRO A 599 8.29 -29.60 -6.60
N GLU A 600 8.86 -29.28 -7.77
CA GLU A 600 9.57 -30.28 -8.57
C GLU A 600 10.74 -30.90 -7.80
N GLN A 601 11.06 -32.16 -8.10
CA GLN A 601 12.16 -32.89 -7.46
C GLN A 601 13.53 -32.20 -7.65
N SER A 602 13.72 -31.52 -8.78
CA SER A 602 14.89 -30.69 -9.08
C SER A 602 15.06 -29.55 -8.07
N LEU A 603 13.96 -28.86 -7.75
CA LEU A 603 13.92 -27.72 -6.83
C LEU A 603 14.14 -28.20 -5.38
N ILE A 604 13.52 -29.31 -4.98
CA ILE A 604 13.74 -29.92 -3.65
C ILE A 604 15.20 -30.35 -3.49
N ALA A 605 15.81 -30.97 -4.50
CA ALA A 605 17.21 -31.37 -4.46
C ALA A 605 18.15 -30.16 -4.34
N SER A 606 17.89 -29.10 -5.11
CA SER A 606 18.61 -27.82 -5.04
C SER A 606 18.49 -27.20 -3.64
N LEU A 607 17.27 -27.11 -3.10
CA LEU A 607 17.02 -26.56 -1.76
C LEU A 607 17.72 -27.38 -0.67
N THR A 608 17.67 -28.70 -0.74
CA THR A 608 18.36 -29.60 0.20
C THR A 608 19.88 -29.39 0.17
N ALA A 609 20.45 -29.18 -1.01
CA ALA A 609 21.88 -28.90 -1.16
C ALA A 609 22.26 -27.52 -0.60
N ARG A 610 21.49 -26.47 -0.94
CA ARG A 610 21.71 -25.09 -0.45
C ARG A 610 21.59 -24.96 1.06
N THR A 611 20.80 -25.83 1.71
CA THR A 611 20.51 -25.78 3.14
C THR A 611 21.28 -26.83 3.96
N ASP A 612 22.36 -27.42 3.43
CA ASP A 612 23.15 -28.47 4.13
C ASP A 612 22.31 -29.66 4.64
N SER A 613 21.27 -30.09 3.90
CA SER A 613 20.34 -31.17 4.27
C SER A 613 19.53 -30.92 5.55
N THR A 614 19.38 -29.66 5.96
CA THR A 614 18.55 -29.27 7.12
C THR A 614 17.05 -29.22 6.79
N VAL A 615 16.69 -29.17 5.50
CA VAL A 615 15.31 -29.29 5.02
C VAL A 615 15.01 -30.73 4.61
N LYS A 616 13.85 -31.25 5.05
CA LYS A 616 13.31 -32.55 4.60
C LYS A 616 11.86 -32.38 4.17
N TRP A 617 11.54 -32.88 2.98
CA TRP A 617 10.21 -32.83 2.39
C TRP A 617 9.59 -34.22 2.33
N PHE A 618 8.36 -34.36 2.81
CA PHE A 618 7.59 -35.60 2.85
C PHE A 618 6.23 -35.37 2.19
N THR A 619 5.71 -36.39 1.52
CA THR A 619 4.35 -36.44 0.98
C THR A 619 3.57 -37.48 1.79
N ASP A 620 2.43 -37.10 2.36
CA ASP A 620 1.60 -37.98 3.22
C ASP A 620 0.12 -37.58 3.11
N ASP A 621 -0.77 -38.29 3.80
CA ASP A 621 -2.19 -37.97 3.97
C ASP A 621 -2.44 -37.30 5.34
N ILE A 622 -3.36 -36.34 5.41
CA ILE A 622 -3.68 -35.59 6.63
C ILE A 622 -4.30 -36.50 7.70
N ASP A 623 -4.97 -37.58 7.28
CA ASP A 623 -5.61 -38.55 8.18
C ASP A 623 -4.62 -39.62 8.73
N SER A 624 -3.33 -39.56 8.35
CA SER A 624 -2.29 -40.47 8.87
C SER A 624 -1.99 -40.23 10.37
N PRO A 625 -2.03 -41.27 11.23
CA PRO A 625 -1.83 -41.11 12.68
C PRO A 625 -0.39 -40.74 13.04
N GLY A 626 -0.20 -39.67 13.81
CA GLY A 626 1.10 -39.22 14.33
C GLY A 626 1.55 -37.81 13.92
N ASN A 627 0.75 -37.10 13.13
CA ASN A 627 1.10 -35.84 12.49
C ASN A 627 0.72 -34.59 13.31
N ALA A 628 1.30 -34.42 14.50
CA ALA A 628 1.20 -33.15 15.21
C ALA A 628 2.26 -32.18 14.69
N HIS A 629 1.81 -31.10 14.04
CA HIS A 629 2.69 -30.06 13.49
C HIS A 629 2.86 -28.88 14.44
N ASP A 630 3.98 -28.18 14.29
CA ASP A 630 4.21 -26.91 14.98
C ASP A 630 3.44 -25.80 14.26
N LEU A 631 3.54 -25.75 12.94
CA LEU A 631 2.77 -24.87 12.07
C LEU A 631 2.09 -25.69 10.97
N SER A 632 0.82 -25.43 10.70
CA SER A 632 0.18 -25.83 9.46
C SER A 632 -0.14 -24.61 8.61
N ILE A 633 0.18 -24.65 7.32
CA ILE A 633 -0.13 -23.59 6.36
C ILE A 633 -1.25 -24.09 5.44
N VAL A 634 -2.37 -23.36 5.42
CA VAL A 634 -3.44 -23.59 4.45
C VAL A 634 -3.12 -22.77 3.20
N ALA A 635 -2.54 -23.42 2.19
CA ALA A 635 -2.07 -22.78 0.96
C ALA A 635 -3.22 -22.19 0.14
N HIS A 636 -4.34 -22.92 0.02
CA HIS A 636 -5.62 -22.38 -0.42
C HIS A 636 -6.72 -22.95 0.46
N LEU A 637 -7.61 -22.07 0.90
CA LEU A 637 -8.87 -22.45 1.53
C LEU A 637 -9.98 -22.27 0.49
N GLY A 638 -10.50 -23.39 0.00
CA GLY A 638 -11.62 -23.47 -0.89
C GLY A 638 -12.91 -22.99 -0.23
N THR A 639 -13.92 -22.80 -1.07
CA THR A 639 -15.26 -22.38 -0.66
C THR A 639 -16.24 -23.51 -0.92
N MET A 640 -17.08 -23.85 0.05
CA MET A 640 -18.09 -24.89 -0.08
C MET A 640 -19.22 -24.53 -1.04
N SER A 641 -19.44 -23.23 -1.23
CA SER A 641 -20.44 -22.68 -2.12
C SER A 641 -19.96 -21.33 -2.63
N GLN A 642 -20.24 -21.05 -3.90
CA GLN A 642 -19.98 -19.80 -4.59
C GLN A 642 -21.24 -19.41 -5.33
N ASP A 643 -21.75 -18.21 -5.08
CA ASP A 643 -22.95 -17.67 -5.71
C ASP A 643 -22.85 -16.14 -5.83
N PHE A 644 -23.80 -15.53 -6.53
CA PHE A 644 -23.92 -14.09 -6.66
C PHE A 644 -25.29 -13.64 -6.18
N GLY A 645 -25.29 -12.70 -5.24
CA GLY A 645 -26.48 -12.28 -4.50
C GLY A 645 -26.79 -10.80 -4.63
N ARG A 646 -27.91 -10.40 -4.01
CA ARG A 646 -28.30 -8.99 -3.85
C ARG A 646 -28.52 -8.70 -2.37
N GLU A 647 -27.57 -8.02 -1.75
CA GLU A 647 -27.51 -7.78 -0.31
C GLU A 647 -27.59 -6.30 0.08
N GLY A 648 -27.67 -5.40 -0.90
CA GLY A 648 -27.78 -3.96 -0.73
C GLY A 648 -26.48 -3.28 -0.32
N ILE A 649 -25.33 -3.93 -0.54
CA ILE A 649 -24.00 -3.43 -0.15
C ILE A 649 -23.25 -2.89 -1.37
N ARG A 650 -22.43 -1.84 -1.16
CA ARG A 650 -21.62 -1.21 -2.21
C ARG A 650 -20.20 -0.95 -1.75
N SER A 651 -19.28 -1.03 -2.70
CA SER A 651 -17.87 -0.73 -2.50
C SER A 651 -17.65 0.79 -2.52
N ALA A 652 -16.86 1.31 -1.59
CA ALA A 652 -16.42 2.70 -1.62
C ALA A 652 -15.30 2.86 -2.67
N ILE A 653 -15.37 3.90 -3.49
CA ILE A 653 -14.34 4.24 -4.48
C ILE A 653 -13.71 5.58 -4.10
N ASP A 654 -12.41 5.72 -4.26
CA ASP A 654 -11.70 6.99 -4.06
C ASP A 654 -11.91 7.98 -5.24
N PRO A 655 -11.92 9.32 -5.02
CA PRO A 655 -12.14 10.30 -6.09
C PRO A 655 -11.15 10.25 -7.26
N THR A 656 -9.94 9.72 -7.07
CA THR A 656 -8.98 9.50 -8.16
C THR A 656 -9.44 8.39 -9.11
N GLY A 657 -10.28 7.48 -8.62
CA GLY A 657 -10.76 6.29 -9.31
C GLY A 657 -9.73 5.16 -9.39
N LEU A 658 -8.70 5.18 -8.54
CA LEU A 658 -7.61 4.19 -8.55
C LEU A 658 -7.70 3.14 -7.44
N THR A 659 -8.49 3.38 -6.40
CA THR A 659 -8.67 2.45 -5.27
C THR A 659 -10.14 2.22 -4.95
N ARG A 660 -10.44 1.00 -4.49
CA ARG A 660 -11.77 0.52 -4.12
C ARG A 660 -11.68 -0.27 -2.82
N TRP A 661 -12.61 -0.03 -1.91
CA TRP A 661 -12.78 -0.84 -0.68
C TRP A 661 -14.09 -1.62 -0.76
N ARG A 662 -13.97 -2.94 -0.91
CA ARG A 662 -15.13 -3.85 -0.89
C ARG A 662 -15.58 -4.08 0.56
N VAL A 663 -16.88 -4.09 0.78
CA VAL A 663 -17.51 -4.30 2.09
C VAL A 663 -17.96 -5.76 2.19
N ARG A 664 -17.72 -6.39 3.35
CA ARG A 664 -18.20 -7.74 3.65
C ARG A 664 -19.36 -7.71 4.64
N LYS A 665 -20.34 -8.60 4.43
CA LYS A 665 -21.52 -8.80 5.27
C LYS A 665 -21.70 -10.29 5.55
N GLN A 666 -21.82 -10.67 6.81
CA GLN A 666 -22.15 -12.05 7.19
C GLN A 666 -23.66 -12.28 7.06
N LEU A 667 -24.07 -13.38 6.45
CA LEU A 667 -25.48 -13.66 6.15
C LEU A 667 -26.13 -14.50 7.26
N ALA A 668 -27.06 -13.89 8.00
CA ALA A 668 -27.73 -14.52 9.14
C ALA A 668 -28.73 -15.63 8.74
N SER A 669 -29.27 -15.59 7.53
CA SER A 669 -30.31 -16.53 7.05
C SER A 669 -29.79 -17.94 6.73
N GLN A 670 -28.47 -18.16 6.76
CA GLN A 670 -27.83 -19.42 6.34
C GLN A 670 -26.72 -19.83 7.34
N ASN A 671 -27.10 -20.09 8.60
CA ASN A 671 -26.21 -20.54 9.69
C ASN A 671 -24.99 -19.64 10.02
N LYS A 672 -24.92 -18.40 9.49
CA LYS A 672 -23.77 -17.49 9.61
C LYS A 672 -22.48 -17.97 8.92
N ASP A 673 -22.55 -19.03 8.10
CA ASP A 673 -21.39 -19.57 7.41
C ASP A 673 -21.05 -18.82 6.10
N PHE A 674 -21.99 -18.01 5.60
CA PHE A 674 -21.88 -17.30 4.33
C PHE A 674 -21.50 -15.83 4.51
N ILE A 675 -20.61 -15.36 3.63
CA ILE A 675 -20.13 -13.99 3.52
C ILE A 675 -20.52 -13.44 2.16
N ALA A 676 -21.09 -12.24 2.13
CA ALA A 676 -21.31 -11.45 0.93
C ALA A 676 -20.26 -10.34 0.83
N GLU A 677 -19.55 -10.24 -0.29
CA GLU A 677 -18.57 -9.19 -0.59
C GLU A 677 -19.08 -8.31 -1.74
N SER A 678 -19.14 -6.99 -1.54
CA SER A 678 -19.65 -6.05 -2.55
C SER A 678 -18.79 -6.02 -3.81
N ARG A 679 -19.44 -5.97 -4.98
CA ARG A 679 -18.78 -5.87 -6.29
C ARG A 679 -19.12 -4.57 -7.03
N ILE A 680 -20.29 -4.00 -6.79
CA ILE A 680 -20.70 -2.73 -7.39
C ILE A 680 -20.15 -1.55 -6.59
N GLY A 681 -19.49 -0.62 -7.27
CA GLY A 681 -18.98 0.61 -6.71
C GLY A 681 -20.03 1.71 -6.52
N GLU A 682 -19.69 2.70 -5.70
CA GLU A 682 -20.42 3.97 -5.59
C GLU A 682 -19.47 5.13 -5.88
N ILE A 683 -19.78 5.95 -6.89
CA ILE A 683 -18.95 7.10 -7.25
C ILE A 683 -19.02 8.16 -6.14
N PRO A 684 -17.87 8.75 -5.74
CA PRO A 684 -17.84 9.92 -4.89
C PRO A 684 -18.61 11.12 -5.45
N SER A 685 -19.41 11.78 -4.60
CA SER A 685 -20.07 13.03 -4.97
C SER A 685 -19.12 14.22 -5.11
N THR A 686 -17.91 14.12 -4.58
CA THR A 686 -16.87 15.17 -4.58
C THR A 686 -16.01 15.19 -5.83
N VAL A 687 -16.08 14.17 -6.69
CA VAL A 687 -15.27 14.14 -7.91
C VAL A 687 -15.71 15.27 -8.86
N ASP A 688 -14.74 16.01 -9.39
CA ASP A 688 -15.02 16.95 -10.47
C ASP A 688 -15.44 16.15 -11.70
N ARG A 689 -16.69 16.32 -12.12
CA ARG A 689 -17.27 15.61 -13.26
C ARG A 689 -16.59 15.95 -14.58
N ASN A 690 -15.95 17.10 -14.71
CA ASN A 690 -15.25 17.47 -15.94
C ASN A 690 -13.77 17.06 -15.93
N SER A 691 -13.28 16.49 -14.83
CA SER A 691 -11.93 15.93 -14.76
C SER A 691 -11.84 14.57 -15.46
N LEU A 692 -10.62 14.14 -15.80
CA LEU A 692 -10.35 12.81 -16.36
C LEU A 692 -10.93 11.69 -15.48
N SER A 693 -10.67 11.73 -14.16
CA SER A 693 -11.24 10.79 -13.19
C SER A 693 -12.76 10.84 -13.16
N GLY A 694 -13.36 12.03 -13.30
CA GLY A 694 -14.80 12.22 -13.39
C GLY A 694 -15.44 11.51 -14.59
N TYR A 695 -14.86 11.65 -15.79
CA TYR A 695 -15.31 10.93 -16.98
C TYR A 695 -15.15 9.41 -16.83
N MET A 696 -13.96 8.96 -16.40
CA MET A 696 -13.67 7.54 -16.19
C MET A 696 -14.66 6.90 -15.21
N LEU A 697 -14.90 7.53 -14.05
CA LEU A 697 -15.80 7.00 -13.02
C LEU A 697 -17.26 6.94 -13.48
N ARG A 698 -17.72 7.85 -14.35
CA ARG A 698 -19.06 7.75 -14.94
C ARG A 698 -19.19 6.58 -15.90
N CYS A 699 -18.19 6.33 -16.74
CA CYS A 699 -18.17 5.12 -17.56
C CYS A 699 -18.22 3.85 -16.68
N VAL A 700 -17.40 3.79 -15.62
CA VAL A 700 -17.41 2.67 -14.65
C VAL A 700 -18.78 2.51 -14.02
N ASP A 701 -19.42 3.59 -13.59
CA ASP A 701 -20.75 3.55 -12.97
C ASP A 701 -21.82 3.07 -13.94
N ILE A 702 -21.86 3.59 -15.17
CA ILE A 702 -22.82 3.10 -16.18
C ILE A 702 -22.63 1.59 -16.42
N ILE A 703 -21.39 1.12 -16.50
CA ILE A 703 -21.07 -0.31 -16.70
C ILE A 703 -21.51 -1.15 -15.50
N GLU A 704 -21.10 -0.79 -14.28
CA GLU A 704 -21.33 -1.59 -13.08
C GLU A 704 -22.79 -1.54 -12.62
N GLN A 705 -23.47 -0.40 -12.74
CA GLN A 705 -24.86 -0.26 -12.31
C GLN A 705 -25.81 -1.17 -13.09
N ARG A 706 -25.48 -1.54 -14.33
CA ARG A 706 -26.27 -2.48 -15.13
C ARG A 706 -26.30 -3.88 -14.51
N CYS A 707 -25.28 -4.26 -13.75
CA CYS A 707 -25.25 -5.55 -13.06
C CYS A 707 -26.21 -5.62 -11.86
N ARG A 708 -26.66 -4.48 -11.32
CA ARG A 708 -27.40 -4.37 -10.05
C ARG A 708 -28.67 -5.22 -10.00
N ASP A 709 -29.37 -5.34 -11.12
CA ASP A 709 -30.60 -6.16 -11.19
C ASP A 709 -30.30 -7.66 -11.11
N HIS A 710 -29.08 -8.07 -11.47
CA HIS A 710 -28.60 -9.45 -11.42
C HIS A 710 -27.89 -9.77 -10.10
N PHE A 711 -26.95 -8.93 -9.67
CA PHE A 711 -26.20 -9.09 -8.41
C PHE A 711 -25.59 -7.77 -7.95
N ASP A 712 -25.26 -7.66 -6.67
CA ASP A 712 -24.41 -6.58 -6.12
C ASP A 712 -23.21 -7.12 -5.32
N CYS A 713 -23.20 -8.41 -5.02
CA CYS A 713 -22.18 -9.05 -4.21
C CYS A 713 -21.86 -10.48 -4.67
N TYR A 714 -20.63 -10.89 -4.35
CA TYR A 714 -20.19 -12.27 -4.41
C TYR A 714 -20.47 -12.93 -3.05
N VAL A 715 -21.17 -14.05 -3.05
CA VAL A 715 -21.57 -14.80 -1.85
C VAL A 715 -20.77 -16.10 -1.79
N PHE A 716 -20.06 -16.34 -0.68
CA PHE A 716 -19.27 -17.54 -0.50
C PHE A 716 -19.24 -18.02 0.94
N ALA A 717 -18.98 -19.31 1.13
CA ALA A 717 -18.78 -19.93 2.44
C ALA A 717 -17.39 -20.60 2.49
N PRO A 718 -16.48 -20.19 3.39
CA PRO A 718 -15.18 -20.84 3.55
C PRO A 718 -15.32 -22.31 3.96
N ASN A 719 -14.39 -23.18 3.56
CA ASN A 719 -14.39 -24.59 3.98
C ASN A 719 -13.91 -24.77 5.43
N MET A 720 -14.81 -24.48 6.38
CA MET A 720 -14.52 -24.61 7.81
C MET A 720 -14.20 -26.05 8.22
N GLY A 721 -14.71 -27.06 7.51
CA GLY A 721 -14.42 -28.46 7.80
C GLY A 721 -12.94 -28.83 7.56
N VAL A 722 -12.34 -28.34 6.49
CA VAL A 722 -10.89 -28.50 6.22
C VAL A 722 -10.09 -27.72 7.25
N LEU A 723 -10.48 -26.48 7.55
CA LEU A 723 -9.80 -25.68 8.55
C LEU A 723 -9.81 -26.36 9.93
N ASP A 724 -10.95 -26.86 10.39
CA ASP A 724 -11.08 -27.58 11.67
C ASP A 724 -10.19 -28.82 11.69
N LYS A 725 -10.12 -29.58 10.59
CA LYS A 725 -9.19 -30.72 10.49
C LYS A 725 -7.74 -30.28 10.66
N VAL A 726 -7.31 -29.23 9.96
CA VAL A 726 -5.93 -28.72 10.00
C VAL A 726 -5.57 -28.16 11.38
N VAL A 727 -6.47 -27.38 11.99
CA VAL A 727 -6.32 -26.82 13.35
C VAL A 727 -6.22 -27.93 14.40
N ASN A 728 -6.96 -29.03 14.26
CA ASN A 728 -6.91 -30.13 15.22
C ASN A 728 -5.57 -30.91 15.21
N HIS A 729 -4.81 -30.84 14.12
CA HIS A 729 -3.53 -31.53 13.93
C HIS A 729 -2.29 -30.63 14.09
N SER A 730 -2.46 -29.38 14.53
CA SER A 730 -1.36 -28.43 14.65
C SER A 730 -1.42 -27.60 15.94
N SER A 731 -0.27 -27.06 16.33
CA SER A 731 -0.20 -26.09 17.44
C SER A 731 -0.63 -24.70 16.97
N TYR A 732 -0.23 -24.34 15.75
CA TYR A 732 -0.57 -23.11 15.07
C TYR A 732 -1.02 -23.38 13.62
N THR A 733 -2.04 -22.67 13.16
CA THR A 733 -2.51 -22.73 11.76
C THR A 733 -2.49 -21.36 11.12
N ALA A 734 -1.82 -21.21 9.98
CA ALA A 734 -1.85 -19.98 9.19
C ALA A 734 -2.81 -20.10 8.00
N VAL A 735 -3.68 -19.09 7.84
CA VAL A 735 -4.70 -19.02 6.77
C VAL A 735 -4.83 -17.59 6.25
N SER A 736 -4.95 -17.41 4.93
CA SER A 736 -5.04 -16.08 4.31
C SER A 736 -6.35 -15.37 4.70
N SER A 737 -6.30 -14.06 4.95
CA SER A 737 -7.48 -13.26 5.28
C SER A 737 -8.37 -12.91 4.07
N SER A 738 -7.93 -13.26 2.86
CA SER A 738 -8.72 -13.11 1.64
C SER A 738 -9.95 -14.02 1.61
N ASN A 739 -9.82 -15.24 2.15
CA ASN A 739 -10.81 -16.31 1.98
C ASN A 739 -11.68 -16.55 3.22
N ILE A 740 -11.41 -15.85 4.32
CA ILE A 740 -12.09 -16.02 5.59
C ILE A 740 -12.16 -14.69 6.33
N ASP A 741 -13.24 -14.47 7.08
CA ASP A 741 -13.36 -13.32 7.96
C ASP A 741 -13.09 -13.73 9.41
N ALA A 742 -12.64 -12.78 10.25
CA ALA A 742 -12.40 -13.05 11.67
C ALA A 742 -13.65 -13.66 12.33
N ALA A 743 -14.85 -13.19 11.95
CA ALA A 743 -16.13 -13.69 12.46
C ALA A 743 -16.31 -15.23 12.31
N CYS A 744 -15.65 -15.87 11.34
CA CYS A 744 -15.74 -17.32 11.11
C CYS A 744 -15.11 -18.16 12.24
N PHE A 745 -14.18 -17.61 13.03
CA PHE A 745 -13.45 -18.38 14.04
C PHE A 745 -14.19 -18.50 15.39
N PHE A 746 -15.24 -17.71 15.59
CA PHE A 746 -15.91 -17.53 16.89
C PHE A 746 -17.22 -18.31 17.04
N SER A 747 -17.43 -19.32 16.19
CA SER A 747 -18.57 -20.25 16.34
C SER A 747 -18.44 -21.07 17.64
N PRO A 748 -19.53 -21.35 18.38
CA PRO A 748 -19.51 -22.10 19.65
C PRO A 748 -18.85 -23.49 19.60
N THR A 749 -18.66 -24.05 18.40
CA THR A 749 -18.05 -25.36 18.16
C THR A 749 -16.54 -25.31 17.91
N SER A 750 -15.98 -24.13 17.64
CA SER A 750 -14.56 -23.90 17.38
C SER A 750 -13.80 -23.73 18.70
N LYS A 751 -12.74 -24.52 18.91
CA LYS A 751 -11.76 -24.31 20.00
C LYS A 751 -10.50 -23.59 19.51
N ALA A 752 -10.58 -22.90 18.38
CA ALA A 752 -9.49 -22.14 17.81
C ALA A 752 -9.58 -20.68 18.27
N TYR A 753 -8.54 -20.19 18.91
CA TYR A 753 -8.37 -18.77 19.19
C TYR A 753 -7.59 -18.12 18.06
N MET A 754 -7.98 -16.91 17.70
CA MET A 754 -7.17 -16.05 16.85
C MET A 754 -5.96 -15.60 17.68
N TRP A 755 -4.79 -16.14 17.35
CA TRP A 755 -3.57 -16.01 18.12
C TRP A 755 -2.77 -14.76 17.75
N ASP A 756 -2.63 -14.56 16.45
CA ASP A 756 -2.01 -13.39 15.85
C ASP A 756 -2.76 -13.08 14.55
N TYR A 757 -2.68 -11.83 14.14
CA TYR A 757 -3.22 -11.39 12.87
C TYR A 757 -2.29 -10.36 12.29
N GLU A 758 -1.95 -10.55 11.03
CA GLU A 758 -1.16 -9.59 10.29
C GLU A 758 -2.00 -9.01 9.16
N LEU A 759 -2.20 -7.69 9.22
CA LEU A 759 -2.82 -6.96 8.12
C LEU A 759 -1.87 -6.89 6.91
N PRO A 760 -2.41 -6.68 5.71
CA PRO A 760 -1.59 -6.41 4.53
C PRO A 760 -0.58 -5.29 4.79
N SER A 761 0.70 -5.56 4.53
CA SER A 761 1.71 -4.49 4.40
C SER A 761 1.70 -3.94 2.98
N TYR A 762 2.24 -2.75 2.76
CA TYR A 762 2.49 -2.27 1.40
C TYR A 762 3.44 -3.23 0.67
N SER A 763 2.87 -3.96 -0.29
CA SER A 763 3.52 -5.01 -1.08
C SER A 763 4.54 -4.46 -2.08
N ARG A 764 5.31 -5.35 -2.72
CA ARG A 764 6.25 -4.94 -3.78
C ARG A 764 5.53 -4.70 -5.10
N ARG A 765 4.45 -5.44 -5.35
CA ARG A 765 3.62 -5.36 -6.55
C ARG A 765 2.21 -4.92 -6.22
N ALA A 766 1.55 -4.26 -7.16
CA ALA A 766 0.14 -3.94 -7.03
C ALA A 766 -0.72 -5.19 -6.79
N GLY A 767 -1.79 -5.07 -5.99
CA GLY A 767 -2.75 -6.17 -5.78
C GLY A 767 -2.35 -7.24 -4.75
N GLU A 768 -1.09 -7.35 -4.34
CA GLU A 768 -0.60 -8.31 -3.32
C GLU A 768 -0.88 -7.83 -1.86
N ASN A 769 -2.10 -7.37 -1.59
CA ASN A 769 -2.45 -6.70 -0.34
C ASN A 769 -3.37 -7.55 0.55
N SER A 770 -3.05 -8.83 0.73
CA SER A 770 -3.77 -9.73 1.66
C SER A 770 -2.97 -9.97 2.94
N GLY A 771 -3.67 -9.98 4.08
CA GLY A 771 -3.12 -10.35 5.38
C GLY A 771 -3.30 -11.85 5.66
N TYR A 772 -2.94 -12.31 6.86
CA TYR A 772 -3.21 -13.68 7.28
C TYR A 772 -3.56 -13.77 8.77
N TYR A 773 -4.38 -14.76 9.11
CA TYR A 773 -4.69 -15.14 10.48
C TYR A 773 -3.78 -16.28 10.92
N LEU A 774 -3.22 -16.15 12.13
CA LEU A 774 -2.58 -17.24 12.84
C LEU A 774 -3.54 -17.71 13.93
N LEU A 775 -3.99 -18.95 13.83
CA LEU A 775 -4.89 -19.57 14.80
C LEU A 775 -4.06 -20.43 15.75
N ALA A 776 -4.47 -20.51 17.01
CA ALA A 776 -3.91 -21.43 17.98
C ALA A 776 -5.02 -22.13 18.77
N ARG A 777 -4.73 -23.33 19.26
CA ARG A 777 -5.63 -24.04 20.16
C ARG A 777 -5.33 -23.68 21.62
N GLU A 778 -6.37 -23.64 22.45
CA GLU A 778 -6.20 -23.61 23.90
C GLU A 778 -5.23 -24.71 24.35
N SER A 779 -4.31 -24.36 25.25
CA SER A 779 -3.35 -25.29 25.85
C SER A 779 -3.24 -25.06 27.35
N GLU A 780 -2.88 -26.09 28.11
CA GLU A 780 -2.61 -25.92 29.55
C GLU A 780 -1.51 -24.89 29.83
N GLY A 781 -0.55 -24.74 28.90
CA GLY A 781 0.50 -23.73 28.99
C GLY A 781 -0.07 -22.31 28.99
N MET A 782 -1.09 -22.05 28.17
CA MET A 782 -1.79 -20.76 28.12
C MET A 782 -2.51 -20.46 29.44
N LEU A 783 -3.30 -21.42 29.94
CA LEU A 783 -4.03 -21.27 31.20
C LEU A 783 -3.10 -20.98 32.38
N ARG A 784 -1.97 -21.71 32.46
CA ARG A 784 -0.94 -21.48 33.49
C ARG A 784 -0.26 -20.12 33.36
N ALA A 785 -0.01 -19.65 32.14
CA ALA A 785 0.59 -18.34 31.90
C ALA A 785 -0.32 -17.19 32.38
N VAL A 786 -1.62 -17.24 32.05
CA VAL A 786 -2.62 -16.27 32.57
C VAL A 786 -2.66 -16.31 34.09
N ARG A 787 -2.79 -17.51 34.69
CA ARG A 787 -2.86 -17.68 36.15
C ARG A 787 -1.63 -17.12 36.86
N SER A 788 -0.44 -17.33 36.30
CA SER A 788 0.80 -16.76 36.82
C SER A 788 0.85 -15.23 36.70
N ALA A 789 0.30 -14.66 35.63
CA ALA A 789 0.25 -13.21 35.46
C ALA A 789 -0.74 -12.55 36.44
N LEU A 790 -1.89 -13.17 36.67
CA LEU A 790 -2.90 -12.72 37.64
C LEU A 790 -2.36 -12.64 39.07
N THR A 791 -1.37 -13.48 39.43
CA THR A 791 -0.72 -13.47 40.75
C THR A 791 -0.08 -12.12 41.10
N ILE A 792 0.26 -11.33 40.09
CA ILE A 792 0.87 -10.01 40.28
C ILE A 792 -0.18 -8.98 40.70
N LEU A 793 -1.43 -9.13 40.24
CA LEU A 793 -2.51 -8.17 40.49
C LEU A 793 -3.34 -8.51 41.74
N GLY A 794 -3.51 -9.80 42.04
CA GLY A 794 -4.33 -10.27 43.15
C GLY A 794 -4.13 -11.76 43.43
N ASP A 795 -5.04 -12.36 44.21
CA ASP A 795 -5.01 -13.80 44.51
C ASP A 795 -5.63 -14.60 43.35
N PRO A 796 -4.84 -15.31 42.53
CA PRO A 796 -5.35 -16.04 41.37
C PRO A 796 -6.06 -17.34 41.78
N SER A 797 -5.90 -17.80 43.03
CA SER A 797 -6.51 -19.05 43.50
C SER A 797 -8.04 -18.96 43.58
N SER A 798 -8.59 -17.74 43.63
CA SER A 798 -10.03 -17.48 43.59
C SER A 798 -10.63 -17.47 42.18
N VAL A 799 -9.81 -17.61 41.12
CA VAL A 799 -10.28 -17.56 39.72
C VAL A 799 -10.35 -18.98 39.13
N PRO A 800 -11.56 -19.48 38.79
CA PRO A 800 -11.75 -20.77 38.11
C PRO A 800 -11.09 -20.79 36.72
N ASP A 801 -10.69 -21.98 36.25
CA ASP A 801 -10.15 -22.14 34.89
C ASP A 801 -11.15 -21.70 33.81
N GLU A 802 -12.45 -21.92 34.04
CA GLU A 802 -13.54 -21.43 33.17
C GLU A 802 -13.50 -19.90 32.97
N SER A 803 -13.19 -19.15 34.03
CA SER A 803 -13.05 -17.70 33.95
C SER A 803 -11.80 -17.29 33.18
N ILE A 804 -10.70 -18.06 33.29
CA ILE A 804 -9.47 -17.82 32.52
C ILE A 804 -9.71 -18.11 31.04
N SER A 805 -10.39 -19.22 30.71
CA SER A 805 -10.79 -19.54 29.34
C SER A 805 -11.70 -18.45 28.76
N SER A 806 -12.64 -17.91 29.55
CA SER A 806 -13.49 -16.79 29.13
C SER A 806 -12.68 -15.51 28.86
N MET A 807 -11.62 -15.22 29.62
CA MET A 807 -10.70 -14.10 29.34
C MET A 807 -9.93 -14.31 28.02
N LEU A 808 -9.42 -15.53 27.77
CA LEU A 808 -8.73 -15.86 26.52
C LEU A 808 -9.67 -15.74 25.31
N GLU A 809 -10.92 -16.16 25.47
CA GLU A 809 -11.95 -16.01 24.46
C GLU A 809 -12.29 -14.54 24.21
N GLU A 810 -12.44 -13.72 25.25
CA GLU A 810 -12.67 -12.27 25.11
C GLU A 810 -11.50 -11.60 24.37
N ILE A 811 -10.26 -11.93 24.73
CA ILE A 811 -9.05 -11.43 24.07
C ILE A 811 -9.08 -11.78 22.57
N SER A 812 -9.37 -13.04 22.25
CA SER A 812 -9.48 -13.54 20.88
C SER A 812 -10.58 -12.80 20.11
N ARG A 813 -11.78 -12.64 20.70
CA ARG A 813 -12.91 -11.93 20.10
C ARG A 813 -12.58 -10.46 19.84
N ARG A 814 -11.87 -9.78 20.72
CA ARG A 814 -11.44 -8.38 20.50
C ARG A 814 -10.38 -8.22 19.40
N GLY A 815 -9.97 -9.32 18.77
CA GLY A 815 -9.04 -9.31 17.66
C GLY A 815 -7.57 -9.12 18.05
N MET A 816 -7.23 -9.37 19.32
CA MET A 816 -5.95 -8.92 19.84
C MET A 816 -4.83 -9.95 19.64
N PRO A 817 -3.66 -9.55 19.11
CA PRO A 817 -2.46 -10.40 19.06
C PRO A 817 -1.79 -10.58 20.44
N THR A 818 -2.49 -10.26 21.54
CA THR A 818 -1.98 -10.21 22.91
C THR A 818 -1.76 -11.61 23.50
N LEU A 819 -2.46 -12.65 22.99
CA LEU A 819 -2.27 -14.05 23.40
C LEU A 819 -0.81 -14.54 23.25
N LYS A 820 -0.17 -14.10 22.17
CA LYS A 820 1.25 -14.34 21.87
C LYS A 820 2.19 -13.93 22.99
N ARG A 821 2.06 -12.68 23.44
CA ARG A 821 2.94 -12.11 24.48
C ARG A 821 2.55 -12.60 25.87
N LEU A 822 1.28 -12.97 26.06
CA LEU A 822 0.77 -13.46 27.31
C LEU A 822 1.41 -14.81 27.70
N THR A 823 1.65 -15.68 26.72
CA THR A 823 2.27 -17.00 26.94
C THR A 823 3.79 -17.01 27.03
N ALA A 824 4.47 -15.92 26.67
CA ALA A 824 5.93 -15.80 26.75
C ALA A 824 6.47 -15.71 28.21
N GLY A 825 5.60 -15.44 29.19
CA GLY A 825 5.95 -15.34 30.61
C GLY A 825 6.59 -14.00 31.02
N GLY A 826 6.78 -13.81 32.32
CA GLY A 826 7.54 -12.68 32.87
C GLY A 826 6.83 -11.33 32.83
N SER A 827 7.54 -10.26 32.47
CA SER A 827 7.00 -8.90 32.38
C SER A 827 6.08 -8.69 31.17
N MET A 828 6.24 -9.49 30.12
CA MET A 828 5.40 -9.44 28.92
C MET A 828 3.96 -9.84 29.27
N SER A 829 3.77 -10.95 30.00
CA SER A 829 2.44 -11.39 30.43
C SER A 829 1.69 -10.36 31.28
N LEU A 830 2.39 -9.59 32.12
CA LEU A 830 1.78 -8.51 32.90
C LEU A 830 1.31 -7.36 32.00
N GLY A 831 2.07 -7.02 30.96
CA GLY A 831 1.67 -6.04 29.95
C GLY A 831 0.35 -6.41 29.29
N GLU A 832 0.22 -7.67 28.84
CA GLU A 832 -0.98 -8.17 28.16
C GLU A 832 -2.21 -8.25 29.06
N ILE A 833 -2.04 -8.66 30.32
CA ILE A 833 -3.14 -8.57 31.29
C ILE A 833 -3.52 -7.11 31.52
N GLY A 834 -2.54 -6.21 31.56
CA GLY A 834 -2.78 -4.77 31.63
C GLY A 834 -3.61 -4.24 30.46
N MET A 835 -3.37 -4.76 29.25
CA MET A 835 -4.17 -4.45 28.06
C MET A 835 -5.63 -4.87 28.23
N LEU A 836 -5.90 -6.08 28.74
CA LEU A 836 -7.28 -6.52 29.00
C LEU A 836 -7.97 -5.66 30.07
N VAL A 837 -7.25 -5.27 31.13
CA VAL A 837 -7.75 -4.34 32.15
C VAL A 837 -8.11 -2.99 31.53
N ALA A 838 -7.23 -2.42 30.70
CA ALA A 838 -7.48 -1.16 30.00
C ALA A 838 -8.72 -1.26 29.09
N LEU A 839 -8.90 -2.38 28.40
CA LEU A 839 -10.05 -2.60 27.53
C LEU A 839 -11.35 -2.73 28.30
N ARG A 840 -11.37 -3.42 29.45
CA ARG A 840 -12.57 -3.49 30.30
C ARG A 840 -12.88 -2.16 30.98
N LEU A 841 -11.87 -1.35 31.30
CA LEU A 841 -12.05 0.02 31.78
C LEU A 841 -12.70 0.90 30.69
N LEU A 842 -12.20 0.81 29.46
CA LEU A 842 -12.68 1.62 28.33
C LEU A 842 -14.03 1.13 27.82
N GLN A 843 -14.20 -0.17 27.63
CA GLN A 843 -15.34 -0.78 26.94
C GLN A 843 -15.59 -2.23 27.40
N SER A 844 -16.51 -2.40 28.34
CA SER A 844 -16.88 -3.68 28.97
C SER A 844 -17.86 -4.54 28.16
N ASP A 845 -18.41 -4.04 27.05
CA ASP A 845 -19.53 -4.66 26.34
C ASP A 845 -19.21 -6.04 25.68
N PHE A 846 -17.94 -6.49 25.70
CA PHE A 846 -17.53 -7.83 25.24
C PHE A 846 -17.60 -8.89 26.34
N GLU A 847 -17.76 -8.50 27.61
CA GLU A 847 -17.90 -9.43 28.72
C GLU A 847 -19.25 -10.15 28.65
N HIS A 848 -19.26 -11.46 28.90
CA HIS A 848 -20.52 -12.22 28.93
C HIS A 848 -21.36 -11.78 30.13
N ALA A 849 -22.63 -11.43 29.88
CA ALA A 849 -23.61 -11.06 30.91
C ALA A 849 -23.23 -9.83 31.75
N ASN A 850 -22.47 -8.87 31.18
CA ASN A 850 -22.16 -7.61 31.85
C ASN A 850 -23.09 -6.48 31.36
N ASP A 851 -24.02 -6.05 32.19
CA ASP A 851 -24.92 -4.91 31.93
C ASP A 851 -24.31 -3.56 32.38
N ARG A 852 -23.04 -3.54 32.79
CA ARG A 852 -22.42 -2.35 33.39
C ARG A 852 -21.76 -1.47 32.34
N PRO A 853 -22.08 -0.16 32.27
CA PRO A 853 -21.47 0.72 31.29
C PRO A 853 -20.03 1.07 31.70
N ALA A 854 -19.08 0.81 30.80
CA ALA A 854 -17.71 1.32 30.88
C ALA A 854 -17.61 2.79 30.44
N LEU A 855 -16.39 3.32 30.35
CA LEU A 855 -16.12 4.72 29.99
C LEU A 855 -16.66 5.09 28.60
N LEU A 856 -16.58 4.16 27.65
CA LEU A 856 -16.89 4.36 26.24
C LEU A 856 -17.69 3.17 25.67
N PRO A 857 -19.05 3.21 25.75
CA PRO A 857 -19.87 2.15 25.18
C PRO A 857 -19.70 2.06 23.66
N VAL A 858 -19.86 0.85 23.10
CA VAL A 858 -19.76 0.60 21.64
C VAL A 858 -20.73 1.47 20.86
N ARG A 859 -21.99 1.52 21.31
CA ARG A 859 -23.08 2.27 20.69
C ARG A 859 -23.75 3.14 21.74
N GLU A 860 -23.95 4.39 21.40
CA GLU A 860 -24.74 5.33 22.20
C GLU A 860 -25.92 5.81 21.38
N SER A 861 -27.14 5.35 21.71
CA SER A 861 -28.46 5.82 21.23
C SER A 861 -28.54 6.39 19.79
N GLY A 862 -27.79 5.84 18.83
CA GLY A 862 -27.73 6.30 17.44
C GLY A 862 -26.92 7.58 17.18
N GLN A 863 -26.21 8.11 18.17
CA GLN A 863 -25.37 9.31 18.06
C GLN A 863 -23.90 8.98 17.75
N ALA A 864 -23.38 7.90 18.32
CA ALA A 864 -21.98 7.52 18.13
C ALA A 864 -21.77 6.00 18.08
N LEU A 865 -20.75 5.59 17.32
CA LEU A 865 -20.13 4.27 17.38
C LEU A 865 -18.67 4.42 17.79
N SER A 866 -18.21 3.68 18.79
CA SER A 866 -16.85 3.80 19.31
C SER A 866 -16.14 2.46 19.35
N PHE A 867 -14.96 2.41 18.75
CA PHE A 867 -14.13 1.23 18.63
C PHE A 867 -12.81 1.43 19.36
N VAL A 868 -12.32 0.38 20.01
CA VAL A 868 -11.00 0.33 20.61
C VAL A 868 -10.21 -0.76 19.90
N VAL A 869 -9.24 -0.38 19.07
CA VAL A 869 -8.48 -1.30 18.23
C VAL A 869 -7.01 -1.37 18.68
N PRO A 870 -6.37 -2.56 18.67
CA PRO A 870 -4.94 -2.66 18.90
C PRO A 870 -4.15 -2.05 17.75
N ALA A 871 -3.05 -1.37 18.05
CA ALA A 871 -2.17 -0.77 17.05
C ALA A 871 -1.22 -1.78 16.39
N ASP A 872 -0.93 -2.90 17.07
CA ASP A 872 0.05 -3.90 16.63
C ASP A 872 -0.21 -4.54 15.26
N PRO A 873 -1.47 -4.90 14.88
CA PRO A 873 -1.75 -5.44 13.55
C PRO A 873 -1.35 -4.53 12.39
N PHE A 874 -1.29 -3.21 12.63
CA PHE A 874 -1.00 -2.18 11.64
C PHE A 874 0.48 -1.75 11.64
N LYS A 875 1.32 -2.38 12.48
CA LYS A 875 2.72 -1.99 12.69
C LYS A 875 3.46 -1.75 11.37
N ASN A 876 3.39 -2.68 10.42
CA ASN A 876 4.12 -2.56 9.16
C ASN A 876 3.67 -1.35 8.34
N GLN A 877 2.36 -1.09 8.26
CA GLN A 877 1.81 0.07 7.57
C GLN A 877 2.27 1.38 8.22
N PHE A 878 2.21 1.47 9.55
CA PHE A 878 2.68 2.63 10.29
C PHE A 878 4.17 2.88 10.08
N GLU A 879 5.01 1.84 10.19
CA GLU A 879 6.45 2.00 10.00
C GLU A 879 6.81 2.37 8.56
N ASP A 880 6.18 1.77 7.55
CA ASP A 880 6.43 2.12 6.15
C ASP A 880 6.11 3.60 5.86
N LEU A 881 4.96 4.08 6.34
CA LEU A 881 4.58 5.50 6.19
C LEU A 881 5.48 6.42 7.00
N ARG A 882 5.85 6.03 8.23
CA ARG A 882 6.71 6.83 9.10
C ARG A 882 8.13 6.96 8.55
N VAL A 883 8.71 5.88 8.01
CA VAL A 883 10.05 5.92 7.40
C VAL A 883 10.10 6.90 6.21
N ALA A 884 9.01 6.92 5.43
CA ALA A 884 8.86 7.80 4.28
C ALA A 884 8.63 9.27 4.69
N LEU A 885 7.84 9.51 5.73
CA LEU A 885 7.46 10.86 6.17
C LEU A 885 8.45 11.50 7.15
N GLU A 886 9.08 10.71 8.02
CA GLU A 886 9.87 11.18 9.15
C GLU A 886 11.37 10.88 9.01
N LYS A 887 12.19 11.67 9.72
CA LYS A 887 13.64 11.45 9.83
C LYS A 887 14.03 10.58 11.03
N ARG A 888 13.10 10.34 11.96
CA ARG A 888 13.33 9.61 13.21
C ARG A 888 12.36 8.43 13.28
N GLN A 889 12.83 7.33 13.85
CA GLN A 889 11.92 6.26 14.28
C GLN A 889 11.22 6.69 15.56
N GLY A 890 9.91 6.46 15.63
CA GLY A 890 9.07 6.71 16.80
C GLY A 890 8.45 5.40 17.29
N GLU A 891 8.01 5.37 18.55
CA GLU A 891 7.25 4.22 19.08
C GLU A 891 5.76 4.39 18.73
N ARG A 892 5.05 3.27 18.57
CA ARG A 892 3.60 3.24 18.35
C ARG A 892 2.89 3.07 19.69
N PRO A 893 1.64 3.57 19.84
CA PRO A 893 0.83 3.31 21.02
C PRO A 893 0.41 1.85 21.06
N ASP A 894 -0.13 1.38 22.19
CA ASP A 894 -0.75 0.06 22.28
C ASP A 894 -2.16 0.00 21.66
N LEU A 895 -2.98 1.04 21.87
CA LEU A 895 -4.38 1.11 21.45
C LEU A 895 -4.68 2.39 20.65
N LEU A 896 -5.68 2.30 19.76
CA LEU A 896 -6.32 3.43 19.10
C LEU A 896 -7.82 3.40 19.39
N VAL A 897 -8.38 4.54 19.80
CA VAL A 897 -9.83 4.73 19.88
C VAL A 897 -10.30 5.45 18.62
N LEU A 898 -11.26 4.83 17.92
CA LEU A 898 -11.93 5.36 16.75
C LEU A 898 -13.39 5.65 17.12
N SER A 899 -13.77 6.91 17.27
CA SER A 899 -15.14 7.28 17.61
C SER A 899 -15.81 8.01 16.45
N LEU A 900 -16.79 7.35 15.83
CA LEU A 900 -17.62 7.87 14.74
C LEU A 900 -18.85 8.55 15.30
N GLY A 901 -19.11 9.76 14.82
CA GLY A 901 -20.35 10.47 15.10
C GLY A 901 -21.29 10.51 13.93
N PHE A 902 -22.58 10.38 14.26
CA PHE A 902 -23.67 10.34 13.32
C PHE A 902 -24.52 11.60 13.43
N GLN A 903 -24.89 12.15 12.28
CA GLN A 903 -25.86 13.23 12.18
C GLN A 903 -26.93 12.82 11.18
N ALA A 904 -28.19 12.79 11.64
CA ALA A 904 -29.32 12.29 10.85
C ALA A 904 -29.11 10.87 10.28
N GLY A 905 -28.41 10.01 11.03
CA GLY A 905 -28.12 8.61 10.64
C GLY A 905 -26.92 8.42 9.72
N GLU A 906 -26.24 9.49 9.31
CA GLU A 906 -25.06 9.44 8.45
C GLU A 906 -23.78 9.79 9.24
N PRO A 907 -22.65 9.10 9.00
CA PRO A 907 -21.38 9.40 9.65
C PRO A 907 -20.83 10.76 9.18
N ARG A 908 -20.43 11.62 10.12
CA ARG A 908 -19.97 12.99 9.85
C ARG A 908 -18.62 13.34 10.43
N ASN A 909 -18.27 12.77 11.57
CA ASN A 909 -16.98 13.03 12.20
C ASN A 909 -16.38 11.73 12.73
N LEU A 910 -15.06 11.71 12.75
CA LEU A 910 -14.26 10.62 13.29
C LEU A 910 -13.20 11.24 14.19
N ARG A 911 -13.14 10.81 15.45
CA ARG A 911 -12.03 11.12 16.33
C ARG A 911 -11.11 9.91 16.47
N ILE A 912 -9.81 10.12 16.26
CA ILE A 912 -8.77 9.11 16.44
C ILE A 912 -7.92 9.51 17.65
N THR A 913 -7.92 8.67 18.69
CA THR A 913 -7.17 8.93 19.93
C THR A 913 -6.16 7.81 20.21
N PRO A 914 -4.85 8.09 20.18
CA PRO A 914 -3.81 7.16 20.62
C PRO A 914 -3.81 6.95 22.13
N ILE A 915 -3.76 5.69 22.58
CA ILE A 915 -3.70 5.34 24.01
C ILE A 915 -2.55 4.36 24.27
N GLU A 916 -1.68 4.71 25.21
CA GLU A 916 -0.60 3.86 25.70
C GLU A 916 -0.99 3.15 27.00
N VAL A 917 -0.56 1.90 27.19
CA VAL A 917 -0.87 1.10 28.39
C VAL A 917 0.41 0.59 29.05
N LYS A 918 0.70 1.05 30.27
CA LYS A 918 1.87 0.58 31.04
C LYS A 918 1.44 -0.18 32.29
N ALA A 919 1.68 -1.50 32.29
CA ALA A 919 1.58 -2.33 33.49
C ALA A 919 2.96 -2.54 34.14
N ARG A 920 3.05 -2.37 35.46
CA ARG A 920 4.28 -2.52 36.25
C ARG A 920 4.03 -3.23 37.58
N ARG A 921 5.06 -3.94 38.06
CA ARG A 921 5.04 -4.58 39.40
C ARG A 921 5.20 -3.58 40.53
N GLY A 922 5.92 -2.48 40.30
CA GLY A 922 6.07 -1.36 41.23
C GLY A 922 5.47 -0.09 40.64
N THR A 923 5.45 1.00 41.40
CA THR A 923 4.94 2.31 40.95
C THR A 923 5.75 2.88 39.77
N LEU A 924 5.05 3.41 38.76
CA LEU A 924 5.69 4.07 37.63
C LEU A 924 6.18 5.47 38.02
N SER A 925 7.45 5.78 37.76
CA SER A 925 8.03 7.09 38.09
C SER A 925 7.43 8.20 37.23
N ALA A 926 7.48 9.46 37.70
CA ALA A 926 6.97 10.59 36.93
C ALA A 926 7.68 10.79 35.57
N PRO A 927 9.03 10.66 35.46
CA PRO A 927 9.71 10.67 34.17
C PRO A 927 9.25 9.55 33.22
N ASP A 928 9.12 8.32 33.72
CA ASP A 928 8.68 7.18 32.90
C ASP A 928 7.23 7.34 32.43
N ARG A 929 6.38 7.91 33.28
CA ARG A 929 4.98 8.24 32.94
C ARG A 929 4.92 9.28 31.83
N LYS A 930 5.72 10.35 31.93
CA LYS A 930 5.82 11.37 30.89
C LYS A 930 6.37 10.79 29.58
N ALA A 931 7.36 9.91 29.65
CA ALA A 931 7.89 9.24 28.47
C ALA A 931 6.84 8.34 27.80
N ALA A 932 6.07 7.58 28.58
CA ALA A 932 4.99 6.73 28.08
C ALA A 932 3.87 7.54 27.42
N LEU A 933 3.40 8.63 28.06
CA LEU A 933 2.45 9.56 27.45
C LEU A 933 3.00 10.14 26.14
N GLY A 934 4.29 10.48 26.11
CA GLY A 934 4.98 10.97 24.92
C GLY A 934 4.91 10.01 23.72
N GLN A 935 4.78 8.69 23.94
CA GLN A 935 4.61 7.72 22.85
C GLN A 935 3.27 7.92 22.12
N ALA A 936 2.17 8.07 22.86
CA ALA A 936 0.87 8.36 22.31
C ALA A 936 0.81 9.73 21.60
N GLN A 937 1.43 10.76 22.21
CA GLN A 937 1.53 12.11 21.64
C GLN A 937 2.28 12.12 20.29
N LEU A 938 3.46 11.50 20.25
CA LEU A 938 4.27 11.41 19.04
C LEU A 938 3.53 10.69 17.90
N PHE A 939 2.70 9.69 18.23
CA PHE A 939 1.89 9.01 17.24
C PHE A 939 0.73 9.88 16.72
N GLY A 940 0.09 10.66 17.59
CA GLY A 940 -0.90 11.66 17.18
C GLY A 940 -0.29 12.70 16.22
N ASP A 941 0.90 13.19 16.53
CA ASP A 941 1.66 14.13 15.67
C ASP A 941 2.05 13.49 14.32
N PHE A 942 2.40 12.20 14.32
CA PHE A 942 2.64 11.43 13.10
C PHE A 942 1.39 11.41 12.20
N LEU A 943 0.22 11.06 12.76
CA LEU A 943 -1.03 11.03 11.99
C LEU A 943 -1.41 12.41 11.46
N ASP A 944 -1.23 13.48 12.24
CA ASP A 944 -1.54 14.84 11.80
C ASP A 944 -0.61 15.29 10.65
N ARG A 945 0.68 14.94 10.71
CA ARG A 945 1.62 15.18 9.60
C ARG A 945 1.24 14.38 8.36
N LEU A 946 0.84 13.13 8.51
CA LEU A 946 0.38 12.31 7.39
C LEU A 946 -0.85 12.92 6.71
N ARG A 947 -1.83 13.38 7.51
CA ARG A 947 -3.02 14.10 7.01
C ARG A 947 -2.65 15.39 6.28
N LYS A 948 -1.68 16.15 6.78
CA LYS A 948 -1.17 17.37 6.11
C LYS A 948 -0.50 17.02 4.79
N GLN A 949 0.33 15.98 4.75
CA GLN A 949 0.97 15.49 3.53
C GLN A 949 -0.07 15.02 2.49
N ALA A 950 -1.13 14.36 2.93
CA ALA A 950 -2.25 13.95 2.08
C ALA A 950 -3.00 15.13 1.46
N ALA A 951 -3.05 16.29 2.12
CA ALA A 951 -3.67 17.49 1.56
C ALA A 951 -2.83 18.14 0.45
N GLU A 952 -1.53 17.85 0.39
CA GLU A 952 -0.59 18.40 -0.60
C GLU A 952 -0.34 17.47 -1.79
N SER A 953 -0.71 16.18 -1.67
CA SER A 953 -0.36 15.14 -2.64
C SER A 953 -1.47 14.10 -2.80
N GLU A 954 -1.84 13.83 -4.04
CA GLU A 954 -2.89 12.86 -4.36
C GLU A 954 -2.52 11.42 -3.97
N LEU A 955 -1.27 11.00 -4.22
CA LEU A 955 -0.84 9.65 -3.86
C LEU A 955 -0.80 9.46 -2.34
N TRP A 956 -0.42 10.51 -1.60
CA TRP A 956 -0.48 10.49 -0.14
C TRP A 956 -1.90 10.62 0.40
N SER A 957 -2.83 11.24 -0.35
CA SER A 957 -4.27 11.19 -0.06
C SER A 957 -4.80 9.76 -0.14
N VAL A 958 -4.43 9.02 -1.18
CA VAL A 958 -4.74 7.58 -1.29
C VAL A 958 -4.16 6.80 -0.11
N ALA A 959 -2.91 7.09 0.30
CA ALA A 959 -2.28 6.45 1.44
C ALA A 959 -3.03 6.71 2.77
N TRP A 960 -3.42 7.97 3.01
CA TRP A 960 -4.18 8.39 4.18
C TRP A 960 -5.56 7.73 4.23
N ASN A 961 -6.31 7.82 3.12
CA ASN A 961 -7.62 7.20 3.00
C ASN A 961 -7.54 5.68 3.19
N SER A 962 -6.53 5.03 2.60
CA SER A 962 -6.28 3.60 2.77
C SER A 962 -6.01 3.24 4.23
N LEU A 963 -5.14 3.98 4.93
CA LEU A 963 -4.84 3.71 6.34
C LEU A 963 -6.09 3.80 7.23
N VAL A 964 -6.86 4.88 7.08
CA VAL A 964 -8.08 5.09 7.88
C VAL A 964 -9.16 4.08 7.50
N ALA A 965 -9.30 3.76 6.21
CA ALA A 965 -10.23 2.74 5.75
C ALA A 965 -9.87 1.36 6.30
N THR A 966 -8.60 0.96 6.33
CA THR A 966 -8.17 -0.32 6.92
C THR A 966 -8.42 -0.35 8.44
N LEU A 967 -8.19 0.76 9.15
CA LEU A 967 -8.50 0.88 10.57
C LEU A 967 -10.01 0.71 10.85
N LEU A 968 -10.87 1.38 10.07
CA LEU A 968 -12.32 1.27 10.18
C LEU A 968 -12.82 -0.11 9.76
N ASP A 969 -12.40 -0.64 8.61
CA ASP A 969 -12.79 -1.97 8.10
C ASP A 969 -12.44 -3.05 9.12
N TYR A 970 -11.23 -3.00 9.69
CA TYR A 970 -10.83 -3.88 10.79
C TYR A 970 -11.76 -3.75 12.00
N ALA A 971 -12.04 -2.53 12.45
CA ALA A 971 -12.92 -2.28 13.59
C ALA A 971 -14.34 -2.83 13.35
N PHE A 972 -14.92 -2.53 12.19
CA PHE A 972 -16.26 -3.01 11.83
C PHE A 972 -16.31 -4.54 11.72
N ARG A 973 -15.28 -5.20 11.21
CA ARG A 973 -15.24 -6.68 11.12
C ARG A 973 -15.14 -7.33 12.49
N VAL A 974 -14.24 -6.84 13.35
CA VAL A 974 -14.07 -7.37 14.71
C VAL A 974 -15.34 -7.19 15.54
N TYR A 975 -15.93 -6.00 15.54
CA TYR A 975 -17.11 -5.73 16.35
C TYR A 975 -18.39 -6.33 15.75
N GLY A 976 -18.44 -6.45 14.42
CA GLY A 976 -19.55 -7.03 13.68
C GLY A 976 -19.80 -8.50 13.97
N GLN A 977 -18.94 -9.22 14.69
CA GLN A 977 -19.22 -10.60 15.08
C GLN A 977 -20.29 -10.73 16.19
N LEU A 978 -20.61 -9.64 16.91
CA LEU A 978 -21.49 -9.64 18.08
C LEU A 978 -22.84 -8.95 17.79
N ASP A 979 -23.90 -9.76 17.67
CA ASP A 979 -25.25 -9.28 17.32
C ASP A 979 -25.89 -8.36 18.38
N HIS A 980 -25.37 -8.32 19.61
CA HIS A 980 -25.96 -7.51 20.69
C HIS A 980 -25.63 -6.01 20.59
N PHE A 981 -24.64 -5.61 19.78
CA PHE A 981 -24.36 -4.19 19.53
C PHE A 981 -25.35 -3.58 18.52
N MET A 982 -25.66 -4.33 17.47
CA MET A 982 -26.47 -3.91 16.34
C MET A 982 -26.87 -5.13 15.50
N GLN A 983 -28.03 -5.06 14.83
CA GLN A 983 -28.38 -6.09 13.85
C GLN A 983 -27.38 -6.11 12.69
N GLN A 984 -27.01 -7.30 12.21
CA GLN A 984 -26.02 -7.48 11.14
C GLN A 984 -26.32 -6.67 9.86
N SER A 985 -27.60 -6.58 9.47
CA SER A 985 -28.01 -5.80 8.31
C SER A 985 -27.76 -4.30 8.50
N GLU A 986 -28.10 -3.76 9.67
CA GLU A 986 -27.83 -2.36 10.03
C GLU A 986 -26.32 -2.12 10.14
N TRP A 987 -25.56 -3.07 10.70
CA TRP A 987 -24.11 -2.99 10.85
C TRP A 987 -23.37 -2.85 9.52
N ALA A 988 -23.72 -3.69 8.53
CA ALA A 988 -23.13 -3.62 7.20
C ALA A 988 -23.45 -2.29 6.48
N ILE A 989 -24.65 -1.74 6.71
CA ILE A 989 -25.03 -0.41 6.18
C ILE A 989 -24.17 0.68 6.80
N GLN A 990 -23.98 0.67 8.13
CA GLN A 990 -23.14 1.66 8.81
C GLN A 990 -21.66 1.53 8.43
N HIS A 991 -21.17 0.31 8.27
CA HIS A 991 -19.83 0.05 7.78
C HIS A 991 -19.61 0.65 6.38
N SER A 992 -20.51 0.36 5.44
CA SER A 992 -20.47 0.92 4.09
C SER A 992 -20.60 2.45 4.11
N ALA A 993 -21.49 3.01 4.95
CA ALA A 993 -21.64 4.46 5.08
C ALA A 993 -20.37 5.14 5.62
N ALA A 994 -19.69 4.55 6.61
CA ALA A 994 -18.47 5.10 7.18
C ALA A 994 -17.33 5.16 6.16
N LEU A 995 -17.11 4.06 5.41
CA LEU A 995 -16.08 4.03 4.37
C LEU A 995 -16.40 5.01 3.23
N ARG A 996 -17.67 5.13 2.82
CA ARG A 996 -18.09 6.11 1.81
C ARG A 996 -17.91 7.55 2.28
N ALA A 997 -18.27 7.86 3.52
CA ALA A 997 -18.08 9.20 4.06
C ALA A 997 -16.59 9.57 4.14
N LEU A 998 -15.71 8.62 4.45
CA LEU A 998 -14.26 8.80 4.40
C LEU A 998 -13.78 9.15 2.99
N THR A 999 -14.08 8.30 2.00
CA THR A 999 -13.57 8.47 0.63
C THR A 999 -14.13 9.71 -0.06
N ASN A 1000 -15.37 10.08 0.27
CA ASN A 1000 -16.03 11.25 -0.30
C ASN A 1000 -15.65 12.55 0.43
N GLY A 1001 -14.73 12.52 1.40
CA GLY A 1001 -14.39 13.70 2.20
C GLY A 1001 -15.56 14.23 3.04
N GLY A 1002 -16.61 13.42 3.24
CA GLY A 1002 -17.80 13.74 4.05
C GLY A 1002 -17.59 13.50 5.55
N LEU A 1003 -16.45 12.90 5.91
CA LEU A 1003 -16.05 12.59 7.28
C LEU A 1003 -14.97 13.57 7.76
N ALA A 1004 -15.31 14.43 8.72
CA ALA A 1004 -14.35 15.31 9.37
C ALA A 1004 -13.50 14.52 10.38
N ILE A 1005 -12.20 14.40 10.13
CA ILE A 1005 -11.29 13.60 10.97
C ILE A 1005 -10.53 14.49 11.95
N GLU A 1006 -10.80 14.30 13.24
CA GLU A 1006 -10.10 14.88 14.38
C GLU A 1006 -9.01 13.91 14.88
N ILE A 1007 -7.76 14.37 14.95
CA ILE A 1007 -6.64 13.60 15.49
C ILE A 1007 -6.29 14.19 16.85
N ASP A 1008 -6.35 13.37 17.90
CA ASP A 1008 -5.95 13.79 19.24
C ASP A 1008 -4.43 13.69 19.39
N THR A 1009 -3.75 14.85 19.39
CA THR A 1009 -2.29 14.94 19.59
C THR A 1009 -1.88 14.95 21.05
N LYS A 1010 -2.82 15.06 22.01
CA LYS A 1010 -2.51 14.96 23.45
C LYS A 1010 -2.23 13.53 23.88
N GLY A 1011 -2.80 12.55 23.17
CA GLY A 1011 -2.71 11.14 23.51
C GLY A 1011 -3.35 10.82 24.88
N ARG A 1012 -3.38 9.55 25.26
CA ARG A 1012 -3.82 9.10 26.59
C ARG A 1012 -2.88 8.04 27.14
N LEU A 1013 -2.86 7.91 28.46
CA LEU A 1013 -2.07 6.92 29.17
C LEU A 1013 -2.91 6.18 30.22
N ILE A 1014 -2.84 4.86 30.22
CA ILE A 1014 -3.36 4.01 31.29
C ILE A 1014 -2.18 3.35 32.00
N VAL A 1015 -2.04 3.57 33.30
CA VAL A 1015 -1.00 2.99 34.14
C VAL A 1015 -1.62 2.01 35.10
N ILE A 1016 -1.09 0.79 35.17
CA ILE A 1016 -1.48 -0.23 36.15
C ILE A 1016 -0.26 -0.55 37.00
N ASP A 1017 -0.27 -0.16 38.27
CA ASP A 1017 0.88 -0.29 39.14
C ASP A 1017 0.52 -0.52 40.62
N SER A 1018 1.53 -0.61 41.47
CA SER A 1018 1.36 -0.89 42.90
C SER A 1018 0.93 0.33 43.73
N THR A 1019 0.28 1.33 43.11
CA THR A 1019 -0.29 2.45 43.87
C THR A 1019 -1.44 2.00 44.76
N ASN A 1020 -1.68 2.73 45.85
CA ASN A 1020 -2.69 2.38 46.84
C ASN A 1020 -4.12 2.78 46.44
N SER A 1021 -4.27 3.63 45.42
CA SER A 1021 -5.57 4.16 45.00
C SER A 1021 -5.56 4.49 43.52
N SER A 1022 -6.62 4.13 42.82
CA SER A 1022 -6.83 4.54 41.43
C SER A 1022 -7.28 6.00 41.34
N ALA A 1023 -6.71 6.76 40.42
CA ALA A 1023 -7.08 8.16 40.20
C ALA A 1023 -6.70 8.65 38.80
N PRO A 1024 -7.45 9.60 38.23
CA PRO A 1024 -6.99 10.37 37.08
C PRO A 1024 -5.83 11.30 37.47
N ALA A 1025 -4.94 11.58 36.53
CA ALA A 1025 -3.78 12.44 36.73
C ALA A 1025 -3.46 13.26 35.47
N ASP A 1026 -3.06 14.51 35.70
CA ASP A 1026 -2.42 15.40 34.75
C ASP A 1026 -0.89 15.19 34.82
N THR A 1027 -0.35 14.49 33.85
CA THR A 1027 1.06 14.07 33.77
C THR A 1027 1.93 15.15 33.12
N ASP A 1028 1.42 15.84 32.09
CA ASP A 1028 2.17 16.88 31.38
C ASP A 1028 1.95 18.31 31.88
N ARG A 1029 0.99 18.51 32.79
CA ARG A 1029 0.60 19.74 33.48
C ARG A 1029 -0.14 20.74 32.61
N ASP A 1030 -0.94 20.25 31.66
CA ASP A 1030 -1.76 21.09 30.76
C ASP A 1030 -3.20 21.34 31.27
N SER A 1031 -3.51 20.94 32.51
CA SER A 1031 -4.83 21.01 33.16
C SER A 1031 -5.89 20.06 32.60
N PHE A 1032 -5.51 19.12 31.75
CA PHE A 1032 -6.32 17.97 31.38
C PHE A 1032 -5.80 16.72 32.13
N ASN A 1033 -6.65 15.72 32.37
CA ASN A 1033 -6.25 14.49 33.04
C ASN A 1033 -6.08 13.37 32.01
N GLU A 1034 -5.02 13.42 31.21
CA GLU A 1034 -4.73 12.45 30.15
C GLU A 1034 -4.25 11.07 30.64
N THR A 1035 -4.00 10.93 31.96
CA THR A 1035 -3.57 9.67 32.54
C THR A 1035 -4.60 9.09 33.51
N ILE A 1036 -4.89 7.79 33.38
CA ILE A 1036 -5.61 7.01 34.40
C ILE A 1036 -4.60 6.10 35.10
N VAL A 1037 -4.48 6.22 36.42
CA VAL A 1037 -3.70 5.28 37.23
C VAL A 1037 -4.67 4.30 37.90
N LEU A 1038 -4.44 3.01 37.70
CA LEU A 1038 -5.15 1.91 38.35
C LEU A 1038 -4.23 1.20 39.34
N SER A 1039 -4.74 1.01 40.56
CA SER A 1039 -4.12 0.12 41.54
C SER A 1039 -4.22 -1.34 41.08
N HIS A 1040 -3.30 -2.20 41.51
CA HIS A 1040 -3.38 -3.64 41.25
C HIS A 1040 -4.70 -4.27 41.71
N ALA A 1041 -5.23 -3.83 42.86
CA ALA A 1041 -6.49 -4.33 43.40
C ALA A 1041 -7.69 -3.95 42.51
N ASP A 1042 -7.74 -2.71 42.04
CA ASP A 1042 -8.80 -2.23 41.15
C ASP A 1042 -8.69 -2.90 39.77
N ALA A 1043 -7.47 -3.04 39.24
CA ALA A 1043 -7.20 -3.78 38.01
C ALA A 1043 -7.66 -5.24 38.11
N PHE A 1044 -7.39 -5.92 39.23
CA PHE A 1044 -7.85 -7.28 39.48
C PHE A 1044 -9.39 -7.35 39.56
N SER A 1045 -10.03 -6.37 40.19
CA SER A 1045 -11.51 -6.31 40.29
C SER A 1045 -12.21 -6.21 38.93
N LEU A 1046 -11.60 -5.52 37.96
CA LEU A 1046 -12.08 -5.43 36.59
C LEU A 1046 -11.96 -6.78 35.85
N LEU A 1047 -10.96 -7.59 36.18
CA LEU A 1047 -10.78 -8.91 35.57
C LEU A 1047 -11.76 -9.96 36.13
N VAL A 1048 -12.08 -9.90 37.42
CA VAL A 1048 -12.97 -10.90 38.06
C VAL A 1048 -14.45 -10.50 38.08
N GLY A 1049 -14.82 -9.42 37.37
CA GLY A 1049 -16.23 -8.99 37.24
C GLY A 1049 -16.79 -8.28 38.46
N SER A 1050 -15.95 -7.74 39.35
CA SER A 1050 -16.34 -6.98 40.55
C SER A 1050 -15.97 -5.49 40.50
N GLY A 1051 -15.55 -4.96 39.35
CA GLY A 1051 -15.01 -3.61 39.18
C GLY A 1051 -16.04 -2.48 39.03
N GLU A 1052 -17.29 -2.65 39.47
CA GLU A 1052 -18.36 -1.66 39.28
C GLU A 1052 -18.03 -0.29 39.89
N THR A 1053 -17.45 -0.28 41.09
CA THR A 1053 -17.02 0.95 41.76
C THR A 1053 -15.96 1.71 40.95
N VAL A 1054 -15.05 0.98 40.30
CA VAL A 1054 -13.97 1.55 39.46
C VAL A 1054 -14.57 2.18 38.21
N LEU A 1055 -15.46 1.48 37.51
CA LEU A 1055 -16.13 1.98 36.30
C LEU A 1055 -17.00 3.20 36.59
N ASN A 1056 -17.78 3.18 37.69
CA ASN A 1056 -18.59 4.32 38.12
C ASN A 1056 -17.71 5.52 38.50
N GLY A 1057 -16.61 5.27 39.22
CA GLY A 1057 -15.64 6.29 39.58
C GLY A 1057 -15.01 6.96 38.35
N ALA A 1058 -14.56 6.17 37.38
CA ALA A 1058 -13.98 6.67 36.13
C ALA A 1058 -14.97 7.56 35.36
N ARG A 1059 -16.21 7.09 35.15
CA ARG A 1059 -17.26 7.86 34.44
C ARG A 1059 -17.59 9.18 35.14
N ASN A 1060 -17.70 9.17 36.47
CA ASN A 1060 -18.05 10.37 37.23
C ASN A 1060 -16.95 11.45 37.18
N HIS A 1061 -15.68 11.06 37.08
CA HIS A 1061 -14.55 12.02 37.07
C HIS A 1061 -14.09 12.41 35.66
N LEU A 1062 -14.21 11.50 34.69
CA LEU A 1062 -13.67 11.68 33.35
C LEU A 1062 -14.74 11.86 32.27
N LEU A 1063 -16.00 11.56 32.55
CA LEU A 1063 -17.09 11.50 31.57
C LEU A 1063 -16.75 10.50 30.45
N ASP A 1064 -16.58 10.96 29.21
CA ASP A 1064 -16.14 10.19 28.05
C ASP A 1064 -14.62 10.29 27.79
N TRP A 1065 -13.90 10.98 28.68
CA TRP A 1065 -12.47 11.26 28.61
C TRP A 1065 -12.02 11.99 27.34
N ASN A 1066 -12.94 12.76 26.73
CA ASN A 1066 -12.76 13.45 25.46
C ASN A 1066 -12.30 12.50 24.35
N LEU A 1067 -12.84 11.28 24.34
CA LEU A 1067 -12.59 10.26 23.32
C LEU A 1067 -13.56 10.37 22.14
N ARG A 1068 -14.67 11.12 22.30
CA ARG A 1068 -15.66 11.33 21.25
C ARG A 1068 -15.43 12.63 20.48
N PRO A 1069 -15.94 12.74 19.23
CA PRO A 1069 -15.85 13.94 18.43
C PRO A 1069 -16.43 15.19 19.11
N SER A 1070 -15.82 16.35 18.82
CA SER A 1070 -16.21 17.62 19.40
C SER A 1070 -17.62 18.04 18.93
N GLY A 1071 -18.50 18.46 19.86
CA GLY A 1071 -19.84 18.98 19.52
C GLY A 1071 -21.00 17.98 19.60
N MET A 1072 -20.77 16.76 20.10
CA MET A 1072 -21.87 15.89 20.52
C MET A 1072 -22.42 16.29 21.90
N PRO A 1073 -23.74 16.14 22.15
CA PRO A 1073 -24.27 16.28 23.49
C PRO A 1073 -23.70 15.16 24.38
N VAL A 1074 -22.99 15.51 25.44
CA VAL A 1074 -22.63 14.54 26.49
C VAL A 1074 -23.91 14.25 27.27
N GLU A 1075 -24.40 13.02 27.25
CA GLU A 1075 -25.53 12.62 28.08
C GLU A 1075 -25.05 12.58 29.54
N VAL A 1076 -25.27 13.69 30.26
CA VAL A 1076 -25.01 13.74 31.70
C VAL A 1076 -26.09 12.89 32.36
N ALA A 1077 -25.68 11.76 32.95
CA ALA A 1077 -26.59 10.92 33.73
C ALA A 1077 -27.41 11.79 34.71
N PRO A 1078 -28.72 11.56 34.84
CA PRO A 1078 -29.55 12.34 35.75
C PRO A 1078 -28.96 12.21 37.15
N ARG A 1079 -28.57 13.35 37.75
CA ARG A 1079 -28.19 13.39 39.16
C ARG A 1079 -29.38 12.89 39.96
N ASP A 1080 -29.19 11.80 40.68
CA ASP A 1080 -30.13 11.33 41.68
C ASP A 1080 -30.32 12.47 42.71
N PRO A 1081 -31.52 13.06 42.84
CA PRO A 1081 -31.72 14.19 43.74
C PRO A 1081 -31.68 13.79 45.23
N ASP A 1082 -31.54 12.50 45.56
CA ASP A 1082 -31.51 11.98 46.93
C ASP A 1082 -30.18 11.25 47.32
N ALA A 1083 -29.05 11.53 46.63
CA ALA A 1083 -27.72 11.04 47.02
C ALA A 1083 -26.87 12.08 47.78
#